data_AF-A0A2E7JGP9-F1
#
_entry.id   AF-A0A2E7JGP9-F1
#
_cell.length_a   1.000
_cell.length_b   1.000
_cell.length_c   1.000
_cell.angle_alpha   90.00
_cell.angle_beta   90.00
_cell.angle_gamma   90.00
#
_symmetry.space_group_name_H-M   'P 1'
#
loop_
_entity.id
_entity.type
_entity.pdbx_description
1 polymer ?
#
loop_
_entity_poly.entity_id
_entity_poly.type
_entity_poly.pdbx_seq_one_letter_code
_entity_poly.pdbx_strand_id
1 'polypeptide(L)'
;MPVMTAIRYLFLGLLLLAESALAQNQGIVSGREPRGVQVYEMAMTPSQRKWQQAQSLYHFYRWTGEEYSNYAIENYERYVSTELEGFRTYDMYGNYLTRGFEIYGWTINSPASAGTSVRKAPKFSGWFRNLVVSSMSKGQFYSALTIGDAINTTLTPLTFRKPAFNGVQWDFASDLFSATMVASRLASPGTVVQSENAGGQNLSDITNLYGIHAVANLGSNSRLGFTYVNIANFSSARRLGNNSLRGVLTEDQNGGHVETIVLRLSDDSPEDGQGGAQLFSERIFLNGVEHPEIVPTVRGGIRRAGLLEANGAESIELTYSIVTDFQVQPGEEIESFQDVREIEFELVIANDYKIEATSNLQINSQDEPVFLLVERTHGNVSDGSNMSFVRFKYGLPTGKDIVGVNFDVEDWRGFNLRSEWALSRNFRRFPNQNFGDHKLAEDDGVAYYITASKDAYPYFAYGEVYRLEPEYSTRGFITDTRGFIDYEDPVRYSFETVDDNDDQDRFADWKRLWHNGDFLFGTTRFGTGGLPDPQVFPGYDENADFISDFNQNANTTPDFAEPFLRYNVDAPEFLFGVDMNNNGIIDRFENDDLADFPYRHDRDGWNAYGGVHLTEGLKLTLGRGGVGEISSKREARQTYAIATGDWSRPWTKLRLYQYARFVQDDIQDNAVIWVDPNGFLEVVDPLEAEDAFISTGYLTFDYSGIKNLNVGNKVKYDWYKQRGGAADTRDNRLFLGIINKADYPLPITDRLAFWPRWKAIFRKVDPRMAGETKITEWSHFFMLSSKYFILPSTFLEYGVELNVFRNLEDKPEIVPPGYIDDFTGTVLALQLTNKSSYLGYALTMNAGFLWDRRSFELETDSNSLLFIRIFAGLQR
;
A
#
# COMPACT_ATOMS: atom_id res chain seq x y z
N MET A 1 -104.35 19.87 -6.73
CA MET A 1 -104.15 19.74 -8.19
C MET A 1 -102.74 20.24 -8.49
N PRO A 2 -101.88 19.51 -9.24
CA PRO A 2 -102.24 18.69 -10.40
C PRO A 2 -101.65 17.27 -10.38
N VAL A 3 -102.52 16.29 -10.61
CA VAL A 3 -102.19 14.95 -11.10
C VAL A 3 -102.54 15.00 -12.59
N MET A 4 -101.56 14.96 -13.49
CA MET A 4 -101.68 14.52 -14.92
C MET A 4 -100.58 15.01 -15.90
N THR A 5 -99.39 15.42 -15.43
CA THR A 5 -98.25 15.66 -16.36
C THR A 5 -97.07 14.70 -16.18
N ALA A 6 -97.09 13.84 -15.16
CA ALA A 6 -96.00 12.91 -14.85
C ALA A 6 -96.01 11.59 -15.66
N ILE A 7 -97.08 11.27 -16.39
CA ILE A 7 -97.24 9.95 -17.05
C ILE A 7 -96.70 9.93 -18.49
N ARG A 8 -96.40 11.08 -19.11
CA ARG A 8 -95.79 11.12 -20.46
C ARG A 8 -94.26 11.07 -20.47
N TYR A 9 -93.60 11.33 -19.34
CA TYR A 9 -92.14 11.15 -19.21
C TYR A 9 -91.74 9.73 -18.77
N LEU A 10 -92.69 8.94 -18.25
CA LEU A 10 -92.42 7.55 -17.85
C LEU A 10 -92.18 6.63 -19.07
N PHE A 11 -92.77 6.94 -20.23
CA PHE A 11 -92.63 6.14 -21.45
C PHE A 11 -91.42 6.53 -22.32
N LEU A 12 -90.81 7.70 -22.09
CA LEU A 12 -89.56 8.10 -22.77
C LEU A 12 -88.30 7.65 -22.01
N GLY A 13 -88.40 7.43 -20.69
CA GLY A 13 -87.32 6.83 -19.89
C GLY A 13 -87.14 5.32 -20.09
N LEU A 14 -88.19 4.64 -20.58
CA LEU A 14 -88.21 3.18 -20.79
C LEU A 14 -87.55 2.71 -22.10
N LEU A 15 -87.15 3.64 -22.98
CA LEU A 15 -86.41 3.34 -24.23
C LEU A 15 -84.92 3.71 -24.19
N LEU A 16 -84.42 4.23 -23.06
CA LEU A 16 -82.99 4.35 -22.76
C LEU A 16 -82.52 3.29 -21.74
N LEU A 17 -83.39 2.35 -21.37
CA LEU A 17 -83.11 1.21 -20.49
C LEU A 17 -82.71 -0.07 -21.24
N ALA A 18 -82.03 0.10 -22.38
CA ALA A 18 -81.41 -1.01 -23.11
C ALA A 18 -80.01 -0.62 -23.59
N GLU A 19 -79.14 -0.23 -22.65
CA GLU A 19 -77.80 -0.79 -22.74
C GLU A 19 -77.91 -2.24 -22.32
N SER A 20 -77.61 -3.12 -23.28
CA SER A 20 -77.29 -4.51 -23.05
C SER A 20 -76.50 -4.64 -21.76
N ALA A 21 -77.03 -5.45 -20.85
CA ALA A 21 -76.32 -5.98 -19.71
C ALA A 21 -74.93 -6.48 -20.17
N LEU A 22 -73.91 -5.63 -20.06
CA LEU A 22 -72.65 -6.10 -19.55
C LEU A 22 -72.96 -6.44 -18.10
N ALA A 23 -73.27 -7.71 -17.87
CA ALA A 23 -72.93 -8.33 -16.62
C ALA A 23 -71.50 -7.87 -16.31
N GLN A 24 -71.35 -6.90 -15.42
CA GLN A 24 -70.12 -6.81 -14.64
C GLN A 24 -70.10 -8.13 -13.89
N ASN A 25 -69.48 -9.12 -14.53
CA ASN A 25 -68.80 -10.19 -13.85
C ASN A 25 -68.13 -9.51 -12.66
N GLN A 26 -68.59 -9.87 -11.46
CA GLN A 26 -67.78 -9.73 -10.26
C GLN A 26 -66.59 -10.68 -10.46
N GLY A 27 -65.68 -10.28 -11.34
CA GLY A 27 -64.36 -10.84 -11.44
C GLY A 27 -63.64 -10.41 -10.16
N ILE A 28 -63.11 -11.40 -9.46
CA ILE A 28 -62.19 -11.26 -8.33
C ILE A 28 -60.92 -10.59 -8.89
N VAL A 29 -60.96 -9.28 -9.10
CA VAL A 29 -59.81 -8.49 -9.50
C VAL A 29 -59.84 -7.20 -8.69
N SER A 30 -59.35 -7.27 -7.46
CA SER A 30 -58.78 -6.09 -6.81
C SER A 30 -57.26 -6.16 -6.95
N GLY A 31 -56.75 -5.67 -8.07
CA GLY A 31 -55.35 -5.26 -8.18
C GLY A 31 -55.11 -3.96 -7.39
N ARG A 32 -55.44 -3.94 -6.10
CA ARG A 32 -55.07 -2.83 -5.21
C ARG A 32 -53.88 -3.27 -4.39
N GLU A 33 -52.78 -2.54 -4.53
CA GLU A 33 -51.64 -2.66 -3.62
C GLU A 33 -52.07 -2.22 -2.22
N PRO A 34 -51.99 -3.09 -1.19
CA PRO A 34 -52.44 -2.74 0.13
C PRO A 34 -51.54 -1.66 0.72
N ARG A 35 -52.10 -0.47 0.94
CA ARG A 35 -51.49 0.61 1.72
C ARG A 35 -52.07 0.55 3.14
N GLY A 36 -51.34 -0.08 4.06
CA GLY A 36 -51.71 -0.19 5.48
C GLY A 36 -52.76 -1.25 5.83
N VAL A 37 -53.31 -1.17 7.04
CA VAL A 37 -54.36 -2.08 7.54
C VAL A 37 -55.70 -1.72 6.90
N GLN A 38 -55.89 -2.08 5.64
CA GLN A 38 -57.19 -1.97 4.97
C GLN A 38 -57.98 -3.27 5.19
N VAL A 39 -59.12 -3.19 5.87
CA VAL A 39 -60.08 -4.28 5.94
C VAL A 39 -60.78 -4.37 4.58
N TYR A 40 -60.52 -5.43 3.83
CA TYR A 40 -61.13 -5.64 2.52
C TYR A 40 -62.66 -5.73 2.63
N GLU A 41 -63.37 -5.09 1.70
CA GLU A 41 -64.84 -5.03 1.69
C GLU A 41 -65.47 -6.44 1.66
N MET A 42 -64.82 -7.39 0.98
CA MET A 42 -65.22 -8.80 0.95
C MET A 42 -65.07 -9.54 2.29
N ALA A 43 -64.20 -9.06 3.20
CA ALA A 43 -64.05 -9.63 4.54
C ALA A 43 -65.20 -9.22 5.49
N MET A 44 -66.03 -8.25 5.07
CA MET A 44 -67.23 -7.80 5.78
C MET A 44 -68.51 -8.46 5.24
N THR A 45 -68.42 -9.28 4.18
CA THR A 45 -69.57 -9.97 3.59
C THR A 45 -69.88 -11.25 4.38
N PRO A 46 -71.10 -11.42 4.92
CA PRO A 46 -71.49 -12.62 5.68
C PRO A 46 -71.64 -13.81 4.74
N SER A 47 -70.54 -14.53 4.52
CA SER A 47 -70.45 -15.70 3.64
C SER A 47 -69.97 -16.91 4.44
N GLN A 48 -70.65 -18.05 4.29
CA GLN A 48 -70.20 -19.35 4.84
C GLN A 48 -69.04 -19.95 4.04
N ARG A 49 -68.81 -19.48 2.80
CA ARG A 49 -67.67 -19.90 1.97
C ARG A 49 -66.39 -19.34 2.61
N LYS A 50 -65.38 -20.19 2.77
CA LYS A 50 -64.05 -19.77 3.25
C LYS A 50 -63.51 -18.72 2.29
N TRP A 51 -63.17 -17.56 2.82
CA TRP A 51 -62.52 -16.52 2.05
C TRP A 51 -61.06 -16.93 1.82
N GLN A 52 -60.60 -16.85 0.57
CA GLN A 52 -59.20 -17.04 0.21
C GLN A 52 -58.65 -15.69 -0.20
N GLN A 53 -57.60 -15.24 0.48
CA GLN A 53 -56.86 -14.06 0.05
C GLN A 53 -55.88 -14.48 -1.03
N ALA A 54 -55.98 -13.85 -2.20
CA ALA A 54 -54.97 -13.99 -3.24
C ALA A 54 -53.60 -13.54 -2.68
N GLN A 55 -52.71 -14.51 -2.49
CA GLN A 55 -51.31 -14.25 -2.15
C GLN A 55 -50.45 -14.19 -3.42
N SER A 56 -49.14 -13.99 -3.28
CA SER A 56 -48.18 -13.84 -4.38
C SER A 56 -48.35 -14.87 -5.50
N LEU A 57 -48.63 -16.14 -5.17
CA LEU A 57 -48.83 -17.22 -6.14
C LEU A 57 -50.00 -16.98 -7.12
N TYR A 58 -51.10 -16.37 -6.66
CA TYR A 58 -52.20 -16.00 -7.54
C TYR A 58 -51.81 -14.88 -8.52
N HIS A 59 -50.98 -13.93 -8.10
CA HIS A 59 -50.55 -12.84 -8.98
C HIS A 59 -49.66 -13.32 -10.14
N PHE A 60 -48.82 -14.34 -9.92
CA PHE A 60 -47.93 -14.87 -10.95
C PHE A 60 -48.60 -15.91 -11.84
N TYR A 61 -49.30 -16.86 -11.23
CA TYR A 61 -49.83 -18.03 -11.94
C TYR A 61 -51.34 -17.96 -12.21
N ARG A 62 -52.03 -16.98 -11.60
CA ARG A 62 -53.51 -16.88 -11.59
C ARG A 62 -54.22 -18.12 -11.06
N TRP A 63 -53.49 -19.02 -10.39
CA TRP A 63 -54.04 -20.24 -9.84
C TRP A 63 -54.97 -19.93 -8.66
N THR A 64 -56.23 -20.29 -8.79
CA THR A 64 -57.19 -20.29 -7.69
C THR A 64 -57.32 -21.71 -7.11
N GLY A 65 -57.57 -21.83 -5.82
CA GLY A 65 -57.75 -23.13 -5.18
C GLY A 65 -59.08 -23.83 -5.51
N GLU A 66 -59.94 -23.22 -6.33
CA GLU A 66 -61.30 -23.66 -6.60
C GLU A 66 -61.56 -23.99 -8.08
N GLU A 67 -60.62 -23.67 -8.98
CA GLU A 67 -60.73 -23.94 -10.41
C GLU A 67 -60.19 -25.34 -10.78
N TYR A 68 -60.79 -25.93 -11.81
CA TYR A 68 -60.35 -27.21 -12.36
C TYR A 68 -59.10 -27.02 -13.22
N SER A 69 -57.98 -27.63 -12.83
CA SER A 69 -56.74 -27.59 -13.60
C SER A 69 -56.65 -28.75 -14.60
N ASN A 70 -56.40 -28.43 -15.87
CA ASN A 70 -56.18 -29.43 -16.93
C ASN A 70 -54.96 -29.07 -17.79
N TYR A 71 -53.84 -29.76 -17.51
CA TYR A 71 -52.57 -29.47 -18.16
C TYR A 71 -52.45 -29.98 -19.62
N ALA A 72 -53.50 -30.60 -20.14
CA ALA A 72 -53.61 -30.93 -21.57
C ALA A 72 -54.14 -29.75 -22.41
N ILE A 73 -54.75 -28.74 -21.76
CA ILE A 73 -55.31 -27.55 -22.41
C ILE A 73 -54.47 -26.31 -22.07
N GLU A 74 -53.94 -26.21 -20.85
CA GLU A 74 -53.05 -25.14 -20.41
C GLU A 74 -51.71 -25.73 -19.98
N ASN A 75 -50.57 -25.16 -20.40
CA ASN A 75 -49.27 -25.74 -20.04
C ASN A 75 -49.03 -25.61 -18.52
N TYR A 76 -48.50 -26.67 -17.89
CA TYR A 76 -48.10 -26.61 -16.48
C TYR A 76 -46.99 -25.57 -16.29
N GLU A 77 -47.28 -24.51 -15.56
CA GLU A 77 -46.27 -23.55 -15.12
C GLU A 77 -45.64 -24.03 -13.82
N ARG A 78 -44.32 -24.02 -13.71
CA ARG A 78 -43.64 -24.42 -12.47
C ARG A 78 -43.69 -23.27 -11.47
N TYR A 79 -43.90 -23.59 -10.19
CA TYR A 79 -43.62 -22.66 -9.08
C TYR A 79 -42.20 -22.10 -9.21
N VAL A 80 -42.10 -20.81 -9.47
CA VAL A 80 -40.89 -20.00 -9.42
C VAL A 80 -40.88 -19.39 -8.03
N SER A 81 -39.74 -19.55 -7.36
CA SER A 81 -39.51 -19.01 -6.02
C SER A 81 -39.72 -17.49 -6.05
N THR A 82 -40.70 -17.00 -5.28
CA THR A 82 -40.95 -15.55 -5.14
C THR A 82 -39.78 -14.81 -4.49
N GLU A 83 -38.89 -15.56 -3.85
CA GLU A 83 -37.61 -15.14 -3.29
C GLU A 83 -36.59 -14.76 -4.38
N LEU A 84 -36.84 -15.03 -5.68
CA LEU A 84 -35.99 -14.55 -6.78
C LEU A 84 -36.21 -13.07 -7.09
N GLU A 85 -37.41 -12.54 -6.84
CA GLU A 85 -37.72 -11.11 -6.95
C GLU A 85 -37.33 -10.31 -5.70
N GLY A 86 -37.04 -11.01 -4.60
CA GLY A 86 -36.69 -10.41 -3.32
C GLY A 86 -37.88 -9.93 -2.50
N PHE A 87 -37.56 -9.19 -1.45
CA PHE A 87 -38.48 -8.73 -0.42
C PHE A 87 -38.89 -7.28 -0.66
N ARG A 88 -40.09 -6.90 -0.20
CA ARG A 88 -40.50 -5.50 -0.21
C ARG A 88 -39.69 -4.73 0.83
N THR A 89 -39.00 -3.69 0.40
CA THR A 89 -38.21 -2.80 1.26
C THR A 89 -38.91 -1.46 1.40
N TYR A 90 -38.76 -0.86 2.57
CA TYR A 90 -39.36 0.42 2.93
C TYR A 90 -38.29 1.33 3.51
N ASP A 91 -38.46 2.64 3.35
CA ASP A 91 -37.60 3.61 4.01
C ASP A 91 -37.95 3.76 5.50
N MET A 92 -37.18 4.60 6.22
CA MET A 92 -37.40 4.89 7.64
C MET A 92 -38.78 5.51 7.94
N TYR A 93 -39.47 6.05 6.93
CA TYR A 93 -40.79 6.66 7.05
C TYR A 93 -41.93 5.68 6.70
N GLY A 94 -41.59 4.44 6.31
CA GLY A 94 -42.54 3.43 5.88
C GLY A 94 -43.01 3.58 4.42
N ASN A 95 -42.36 4.42 3.61
CA ASN A 95 -42.65 4.49 2.18
C ASN A 95 -42.04 3.28 1.48
N TYR A 96 -42.80 2.70 0.55
CA TYR A 96 -42.32 1.60 -0.27
C TYR A 96 -41.20 2.08 -1.20
N LEU A 97 -40.04 1.43 -1.14
CA LEU A 97 -38.89 1.73 -2.00
C LEU A 97 -38.90 0.84 -3.23
N THR A 98 -38.79 -0.48 -3.03
CA THR A 98 -38.73 -1.46 -4.11
C THR A 98 -39.03 -2.87 -3.59
N ARG A 99 -39.15 -3.85 -4.49
CA ARG A 99 -39.12 -5.28 -4.17
C ARG A 99 -37.80 -5.82 -4.69
N GLY A 100 -36.90 -6.21 -3.78
CA GLY A 100 -35.53 -6.58 -4.10
C GLY A 100 -34.75 -7.10 -2.88
N PHE A 101 -33.42 -7.07 -2.97
CA PHE A 101 -32.52 -7.55 -1.91
C PHE A 101 -31.74 -6.38 -1.34
N GLU A 102 -31.62 -6.33 -0.01
CA GLU A 102 -30.63 -5.47 0.63
C GLU A 102 -29.25 -6.09 0.42
N ILE A 103 -28.43 -5.46 -0.42
CA ILE A 103 -27.11 -5.98 -0.79
C ILE A 103 -25.99 -5.55 0.16
N TYR A 104 -26.14 -4.39 0.78
CA TYR A 104 -25.21 -3.84 1.77
C TYR A 104 -26.00 -3.06 2.81
N GLY A 105 -25.61 -3.19 4.08
CA GLY A 105 -26.13 -2.39 5.19
C GLY A 105 -25.04 -2.13 6.22
N TRP A 106 -24.88 -0.87 6.60
CA TRP A 106 -24.07 -0.48 7.76
C TRP A 106 -24.94 0.34 8.70
N THR A 107 -25.16 -0.16 9.91
CA THR A 107 -25.99 0.47 10.92
C THR A 107 -25.21 0.64 12.22
N ILE A 108 -25.44 1.77 12.89
CA ILE A 108 -24.92 2.04 14.23
C ILE A 108 -26.12 2.44 15.09
N ASN A 109 -26.55 1.53 15.95
CA ASN A 109 -27.61 1.74 16.93
C ASN A 109 -26.98 1.96 18.31
N SER A 110 -27.10 3.16 18.84
CA SER A 110 -26.38 3.56 20.06
C SER A 110 -27.31 4.38 20.96
N PRO A 111 -27.52 4.00 22.24
CA PRO A 111 -26.83 2.93 22.96
C PRO A 111 -27.44 1.51 22.79
N ALA A 112 -26.61 0.49 22.57
CA ALA A 112 -26.97 -0.94 22.56
C ALA A 112 -25.74 -1.83 22.78
N SER A 113 -25.88 -3.02 23.39
CA SER A 113 -24.76 -3.93 23.74
C SER A 113 -24.11 -4.70 22.58
N ALA A 114 -24.55 -4.44 21.35
CA ALA A 114 -24.00 -4.95 20.09
C ALA A 114 -24.61 -4.13 18.94
N GLY A 115 -24.47 -2.81 19.05
CA GLY A 115 -25.27 -1.86 18.29
C GLY A 115 -24.77 -1.58 16.87
N THR A 116 -23.53 -1.92 16.54
CA THR A 116 -23.01 -1.75 15.18
C THR A 116 -23.15 -3.01 14.35
N SER A 117 -23.76 -2.92 13.18
CA SER A 117 -23.92 -4.03 12.25
C SER A 117 -23.40 -3.67 10.87
N VAL A 118 -22.53 -4.50 10.31
CA VAL A 118 -22.20 -4.46 8.87
C VAL A 118 -22.67 -5.77 8.26
N ARG A 119 -23.48 -5.66 7.21
CA ARG A 119 -24.07 -6.77 6.47
C ARG A 119 -23.72 -6.65 4.99
N LYS A 120 -23.03 -7.66 4.46
CA LYS A 120 -22.78 -7.85 3.02
C LYS A 120 -23.54 -9.08 2.55
N ALA A 121 -24.53 -8.93 1.67
CA ALA A 121 -25.36 -10.05 1.22
C ALA A 121 -24.61 -10.97 0.25
N PRO A 122 -24.99 -12.25 0.06
CA PRO A 122 -24.37 -13.14 -0.92
C PRO A 122 -24.29 -12.55 -2.34
N LYS A 123 -25.29 -11.75 -2.73
CA LYS A 123 -25.33 -11.07 -4.03
C LYS A 123 -24.31 -9.94 -4.17
N PHE A 124 -23.85 -9.34 -3.07
CA PHE A 124 -22.77 -8.35 -3.10
C PHE A 124 -21.51 -8.97 -3.70
N SER A 125 -21.10 -10.17 -3.25
CA SER A 125 -19.95 -10.87 -3.83
C SER A 125 -20.27 -11.60 -5.12
N GLY A 126 -21.44 -12.24 -5.22
CA GLY A 126 -21.79 -13.05 -6.39
C GLY A 126 -22.13 -12.24 -7.64
N TRP A 127 -23.07 -11.30 -7.53
CA TRP A 127 -23.57 -10.54 -8.69
C TRP A 127 -22.74 -9.28 -8.93
N PHE A 128 -22.38 -8.57 -7.86
CA PHE A 128 -21.67 -7.29 -7.93
C PHE A 128 -20.15 -7.43 -7.77
N ARG A 129 -19.63 -8.66 -7.57
CA ARG A 129 -18.19 -8.92 -7.39
C ARG A 129 -17.53 -8.01 -6.34
N ASN A 130 -18.26 -7.76 -5.25
CA ASN A 130 -17.85 -6.94 -4.11
C ASN A 130 -17.62 -5.45 -4.41
N LEU A 131 -18.26 -4.93 -5.47
CA LEU A 131 -18.23 -3.50 -5.80
C LEU A 131 -19.60 -3.02 -6.27
N VAL A 132 -20.15 -2.03 -5.58
CA VAL A 132 -21.41 -1.36 -5.95
C VAL A 132 -21.14 0.12 -6.11
N VAL A 133 -21.48 0.66 -7.28
CA VAL A 133 -21.36 2.09 -7.57
C VAL A 133 -22.72 2.64 -7.96
N SER A 134 -23.14 3.71 -7.27
CA SER A 134 -24.33 4.48 -7.60
C SER A 134 -23.93 5.91 -7.94
N SER A 135 -24.22 6.36 -9.16
CA SER A 135 -23.85 7.68 -9.63
C SER A 135 -25.06 8.54 -9.98
N MET A 136 -24.93 9.85 -9.77
CA MET A 136 -25.91 10.85 -10.15
C MET A 136 -25.22 12.07 -10.76
N SER A 137 -25.89 12.71 -11.71
CA SER A 137 -25.43 13.98 -12.28
C SER A 137 -26.61 14.91 -12.56
N LYS A 138 -26.40 16.21 -12.36
CA LYS A 138 -27.36 17.25 -12.70
C LYS A 138 -26.62 18.55 -13.04
N GLY A 139 -26.59 18.91 -14.32
CA GLY A 139 -25.84 20.07 -14.79
C GLY A 139 -24.33 19.86 -14.57
N GLN A 140 -23.71 20.78 -13.86
CA GLN A 140 -22.27 20.73 -13.49
C GLN A 140 -22.00 19.92 -12.21
N PHE A 141 -23.04 19.40 -11.55
CA PHE A 141 -22.88 18.61 -10.33
C PHE A 141 -22.83 17.13 -10.65
N TYR A 142 -21.81 16.46 -10.12
CA TYR A 142 -21.59 15.03 -10.21
C TYR A 142 -21.44 14.46 -8.80
N SER A 143 -21.99 13.28 -8.57
CA SER A 143 -21.76 12.56 -7.33
C SER A 143 -21.80 11.05 -7.55
N ALA A 144 -20.94 10.32 -6.86
CA ALA A 144 -20.89 8.87 -6.90
C ALA A 144 -20.70 8.29 -5.49
N LEU A 145 -21.50 7.29 -5.14
CA LEU A 145 -21.34 6.49 -3.93
C LEU A 145 -20.82 5.11 -4.32
N THR A 146 -19.62 4.78 -3.86
CA THR A 146 -18.92 3.53 -4.10
C THR A 146 -18.84 2.75 -2.81
N ILE A 147 -19.24 1.48 -2.84
CA ILE A 147 -19.14 0.55 -1.71
C ILE A 147 -18.38 -0.67 -2.21
N GLY A 148 -17.31 -1.03 -1.54
CA GLY A 148 -16.44 -2.08 -2.03
C GLY A 148 -15.52 -2.66 -0.98
N ASP A 149 -15.02 -3.86 -1.26
CA ASP A 149 -14.04 -4.51 -0.40
C ASP A 149 -12.58 -4.20 -0.77
N ALA A 150 -12.36 -3.63 -1.96
CA ALA A 150 -11.06 -3.21 -2.48
C ALA A 150 -11.24 -1.98 -3.39
N ILE A 151 -11.31 -0.80 -2.78
CA ILE A 151 -11.41 0.48 -3.48
C ILE A 151 -10.01 1.12 -3.49
N ASN A 152 -9.48 1.47 -4.66
CA ASN A 152 -8.26 2.27 -4.76
C ASN A 152 -8.59 3.74 -4.48
N THR A 153 -7.89 4.36 -3.52
CA THR A 153 -8.16 5.74 -3.13
C THR A 153 -6.92 6.45 -2.62
N THR A 154 -6.71 7.67 -3.12
CA THR A 154 -5.72 8.60 -2.61
C THR A 154 -6.40 9.93 -2.32
N LEU A 155 -6.30 10.42 -1.08
CA LEU A 155 -6.72 11.77 -0.71
C LEU A 155 -5.54 12.73 -0.92
N THR A 156 -4.46 12.51 -0.18
CA THR A 156 -3.16 13.17 -0.39
C THR A 156 -2.03 12.23 0.05
N PRO A 157 -0.80 12.39 -0.49
CA PRO A 157 0.35 11.54 -0.16
C PRO A 157 0.67 11.43 1.33
N LEU A 158 0.54 12.50 2.12
CA LEU A 158 0.84 12.40 3.56
C LEU A 158 -0.33 11.85 4.38
N THR A 159 -1.58 11.90 3.91
CA THR A 159 -2.74 11.65 4.78
C THR A 159 -3.48 10.33 4.54
N PHE A 160 -3.71 9.94 3.28
CA PHE A 160 -4.44 8.71 2.96
C PHE A 160 -4.16 8.25 1.53
N ARG A 161 -3.57 7.07 1.39
CA ARG A 161 -3.25 6.42 0.12
C ARG A 161 -3.36 4.91 0.29
N LYS A 162 -4.34 4.28 -0.38
CA LYS A 162 -4.63 2.85 -0.29
C LYS A 162 -4.85 2.27 -1.69
N PRO A 163 -4.08 1.25 -2.12
CA PRO A 163 -4.36 0.54 -3.38
C PRO A 163 -5.66 -0.25 -3.32
N ALA A 164 -6.02 -0.75 -2.14
CA ALA A 164 -7.28 -1.42 -1.86
C ALA A 164 -7.73 -1.14 -0.43
N PHE A 165 -8.82 -0.41 -0.24
CA PHE A 165 -9.47 -0.25 1.06
C PHE A 165 -10.88 -0.85 1.06
N ASN A 166 -11.29 -1.44 2.19
CA ASN A 166 -12.65 -1.92 2.40
C ASN A 166 -13.52 -0.83 3.00
N GLY A 167 -14.63 -0.44 2.36
CA GLY A 167 -15.56 0.51 2.95
C GLY A 167 -16.43 1.24 1.94
N VAL A 168 -16.72 2.50 2.26
CA VAL A 168 -17.59 3.40 1.49
C VAL A 168 -16.79 4.62 1.07
N GLN A 169 -16.89 5.01 -0.19
CA GLN A 169 -16.39 6.27 -0.73
C GLN A 169 -17.55 7.06 -1.34
N TRP A 170 -17.66 8.33 -1.01
CA TRP A 170 -18.63 9.25 -1.59
C TRP A 170 -17.90 10.43 -2.24
N ASP A 171 -18.00 10.52 -3.55
CA ASP A 171 -17.41 11.58 -4.35
C ASP A 171 -18.47 12.60 -4.75
N PHE A 172 -18.04 13.85 -4.77
CA PHE A 172 -18.79 15.00 -5.24
C PHE A 172 -17.86 15.90 -6.07
N ALA A 173 -18.34 16.35 -7.23
CA ALA A 173 -17.59 17.28 -8.07
C ALA A 173 -18.51 18.34 -8.70
N SER A 174 -17.96 19.53 -8.84
CA SER A 174 -18.49 20.69 -9.53
C SER A 174 -17.35 21.48 -10.18
N ASP A 175 -17.67 22.53 -10.96
CA ASP A 175 -16.64 23.35 -11.63
C ASP A 175 -15.63 24.00 -10.66
N LEU A 176 -16.08 24.38 -9.46
CA LEU A 176 -15.26 25.13 -8.49
C LEU A 176 -14.80 24.27 -7.30
N PHE A 177 -15.55 23.22 -6.96
CA PHE A 177 -15.32 22.42 -5.77
C PHE A 177 -15.44 20.93 -6.06
N SER A 178 -14.52 20.15 -5.52
CA SER A 178 -14.64 18.69 -5.42
C SER A 178 -14.44 18.25 -3.99
N ALA A 179 -15.09 17.16 -3.60
CA ALA A 179 -14.91 16.55 -2.29
C ALA A 179 -15.05 15.03 -2.40
N THR A 180 -14.22 14.33 -1.63
CA THR A 180 -14.29 12.89 -1.45
C THR A 180 -14.38 12.60 0.03
N MET A 181 -15.36 11.79 0.43
CA MET A 181 -15.49 11.28 1.79
C MET A 181 -15.26 9.78 1.78
N VAL A 182 -14.50 9.26 2.74
CA VAL A 182 -14.31 7.82 2.94
C VAL A 182 -14.76 7.43 4.34
N ALA A 183 -15.32 6.23 4.47
CA ALA A 183 -15.71 5.68 5.75
C ALA A 183 -15.55 4.16 5.77
N SER A 184 -15.08 3.62 6.88
CA SER A 184 -14.94 2.18 7.06
C SER A 184 -15.04 1.77 8.53
N ARG A 185 -15.49 0.54 8.77
CA ARG A 185 -15.31 -0.17 10.04
C ARG A 185 -14.06 -1.03 9.89
N LEU A 186 -12.92 -0.57 10.41
CA LEU A 186 -11.62 -1.18 10.17
C LEU A 186 -11.53 -2.57 10.80
N ALA A 187 -11.87 -2.64 12.08
CA ALA A 187 -11.94 -3.88 12.85
C ALA A 187 -13.14 -4.73 12.35
N SER A 188 -12.85 -5.83 11.66
CA SER A 188 -13.87 -6.72 11.11
C SER A 188 -14.90 -5.96 10.24
N PRO A 189 -14.54 -5.55 9.00
CA PRO A 189 -15.36 -4.74 8.09
C PRO A 189 -16.62 -5.45 7.57
N GLY A 190 -17.00 -6.57 8.17
CA GLY A 190 -18.11 -7.43 7.77
C GLY A 190 -17.69 -8.39 6.67
N THR A 191 -17.99 -9.67 6.87
CA THR A 191 -17.86 -10.71 5.84
C THR A 191 -19.20 -10.92 5.15
N VAL A 192 -19.15 -11.52 3.96
CA VAL A 192 -20.37 -11.91 3.23
C VAL A 192 -21.14 -12.94 4.04
N VAL A 193 -22.42 -12.65 4.31
CA VAL A 193 -23.27 -13.54 5.10
C VAL A 193 -23.63 -14.81 4.31
N GLN A 194 -23.88 -15.93 5.00
CA GLN A 194 -24.10 -17.24 4.37
C GLN A 194 -25.43 -17.34 3.59
N SER A 195 -26.43 -16.51 3.90
CA SER A 195 -27.73 -16.52 3.21
C SER A 195 -28.39 -15.14 3.21
N GLU A 196 -29.34 -14.90 2.30
CA GLU A 196 -30.03 -13.61 2.16
C GLU A 196 -30.75 -13.15 3.44
N ASN A 197 -31.19 -14.09 4.29
CA ASN A 197 -31.93 -13.77 5.52
C ASN A 197 -31.03 -13.68 6.76
N ALA A 198 -29.71 -13.92 6.62
CA ALA A 198 -28.79 -13.80 7.73
C ALA A 198 -28.56 -12.34 8.12
N GLY A 199 -28.48 -12.10 9.44
CA GLY A 199 -28.13 -10.79 10.00
C GLY A 199 -26.65 -10.44 9.76
N GLY A 200 -26.34 -9.16 9.86
CA GLY A 200 -24.96 -8.67 9.80
C GLY A 200 -24.15 -9.02 11.05
N GLN A 201 -22.85 -8.77 10.99
CA GLN A 201 -21.96 -8.96 12.13
C GLN A 201 -22.14 -7.81 13.12
N ASN A 202 -22.61 -8.15 14.32
CA ASN A 202 -22.88 -7.20 15.40
C ASN A 202 -21.71 -7.13 16.39
N LEU A 203 -21.22 -5.93 16.70
CA LEU A 203 -20.11 -5.71 17.65
C LEU A 203 -20.48 -4.63 18.69
N SER A 204 -19.83 -4.64 19.86
CA SER A 204 -19.98 -3.57 20.86
C SER A 204 -18.96 -2.46 20.62
N ASP A 205 -17.68 -2.82 20.66
CA ASP A 205 -16.54 -1.96 20.42
C ASP A 205 -16.01 -2.14 19.00
N ILE A 206 -15.67 -1.02 18.35
CA ILE A 206 -15.20 -0.98 16.96
C ILE A 206 -14.20 0.15 16.78
N THR A 207 -13.30 -0.01 15.82
CA THR A 207 -12.50 1.10 15.30
C THR A 207 -13.06 1.54 13.95
N ASN A 208 -13.47 2.80 13.85
CA ASN A 208 -13.97 3.39 12.61
C ASN A 208 -12.93 4.31 11.99
N LEU A 209 -12.92 4.34 10.66
CA LEU A 209 -12.23 5.31 9.83
C LEU A 209 -13.25 6.27 9.23
N TYR A 210 -12.95 7.57 9.31
CA TYR A 210 -13.64 8.62 8.56
C TYR A 210 -12.60 9.52 7.91
N GLY A 211 -12.77 9.82 6.63
CA GLY A 211 -11.90 10.72 5.90
C GLY A 211 -12.70 11.68 5.03
N ILE A 212 -12.19 12.89 4.86
CA ILE A 212 -12.69 13.86 3.91
C ILE A 212 -11.51 14.59 3.26
N HIS A 213 -11.57 14.75 1.95
CA HIS A 213 -10.72 15.66 1.20
C HIS A 213 -11.60 16.60 0.40
N ALA A 214 -11.36 17.90 0.49
CA ALA A 214 -12.11 18.91 -0.25
C ALA A 214 -11.12 19.83 -0.97
N VAL A 215 -11.36 20.07 -2.26
CA VAL A 215 -10.53 20.92 -3.12
C VAL A 215 -11.37 22.09 -3.63
N ALA A 216 -10.81 23.29 -3.53
CA ALA A 216 -11.35 24.51 -4.13
C ALA A 216 -10.42 25.00 -5.24
N ASN A 217 -10.97 25.19 -6.44
CA ASN A 217 -10.28 25.83 -7.55
C ASN A 217 -10.31 27.34 -7.36
N LEU A 218 -9.15 27.96 -7.04
CA LEU A 218 -9.05 29.42 -6.83
C LEU A 218 -8.90 30.20 -8.15
N GLY A 219 -8.61 29.50 -9.25
CA GLY A 219 -8.44 30.04 -10.60
C GLY A 219 -8.21 28.92 -11.60
N SER A 220 -7.71 29.25 -12.80
CA SER A 220 -7.42 28.25 -13.84
C SER A 220 -6.21 27.35 -13.54
N ASN A 221 -5.31 27.81 -12.66
CA ASN A 221 -4.00 27.20 -12.46
C ASN A 221 -3.68 26.87 -11.00
N SER A 222 -4.60 27.14 -10.05
CA SER A 222 -4.30 27.02 -8.62
C SER A 222 -5.42 26.31 -7.87
N ARG A 223 -5.05 25.35 -7.02
CA ARG A 223 -5.95 24.54 -6.20
C ARG A 223 -5.53 24.60 -4.74
N LEU A 224 -6.52 24.70 -3.85
CA LEU A 224 -6.33 24.59 -2.41
C LEU A 224 -7.13 23.39 -1.91
N GLY A 225 -6.48 22.46 -1.26
CA GLY A 225 -7.09 21.28 -0.66
C GLY A 225 -7.02 21.30 0.86
N PHE A 226 -8.03 20.71 1.49
CA PHE A 226 -8.10 20.42 2.91
C PHE A 226 -8.42 18.94 3.09
N THR A 227 -7.70 18.28 3.97
CA THR A 227 -7.89 16.86 4.28
C THR A 227 -8.06 16.66 5.79
N TYR A 228 -8.97 15.78 6.18
CA TYR A 228 -9.10 15.29 7.54
C TYR A 228 -9.33 13.79 7.51
N VAL A 229 -8.49 13.03 8.20
CA VAL A 229 -8.60 11.57 8.33
C VAL A 229 -8.60 11.22 9.81
N ASN A 230 -9.53 10.38 10.25
CA ASN A 230 -9.70 10.00 11.64
C ASN A 230 -9.87 8.50 11.77
N ILE A 231 -9.11 7.92 12.69
CA ILE A 231 -9.23 6.53 13.13
C ILE A 231 -9.51 6.57 14.62
N ALA A 232 -10.65 6.05 15.07
CA ALA A 232 -10.98 6.12 16.49
C ALA A 232 -11.80 4.92 16.94
N ASN A 233 -11.59 4.54 18.20
CA ASN A 233 -12.41 3.55 18.89
C ASN A 233 -13.76 4.16 19.27
N PHE A 234 -14.82 3.42 18.98
CA PHE A 234 -16.21 3.72 19.32
C PHE A 234 -16.80 2.54 20.08
N SER A 235 -17.70 2.84 21.01
CA SER A 235 -18.47 1.84 21.73
C SER A 235 -19.96 2.09 21.52
N SER A 236 -20.66 1.07 21.04
CA SER A 236 -22.11 1.12 20.84
C SER A 236 -22.90 1.05 22.14
N ALA A 237 -22.30 0.59 23.25
CA ALA A 237 -22.90 0.64 24.58
C ALA A 237 -23.09 2.09 25.08
N ARG A 238 -22.25 3.02 24.59
CA ARG A 238 -22.34 4.45 24.90
C ARG A 238 -23.39 5.12 24.01
N ARG A 239 -23.90 6.29 24.43
CA ARG A 239 -24.72 7.16 23.55
C ARG A 239 -23.85 7.72 22.43
N LEU A 240 -24.43 7.97 21.25
CA LEU A 240 -23.68 8.43 20.08
C LEU A 240 -22.89 9.73 20.36
N GLY A 241 -23.50 10.71 21.03
CA GLY A 241 -22.83 11.96 21.42
C GLY A 241 -21.76 11.83 22.52
N ASN A 242 -21.67 10.67 23.17
CA ASN A 242 -20.62 10.35 24.14
C ASN A 242 -19.47 9.56 23.49
N ASN A 243 -19.59 9.20 22.22
CA ASN A 243 -18.45 8.75 21.42
C ASN A 243 -17.72 9.99 20.87
N SER A 244 -16.39 9.98 20.98
CA SER A 244 -15.54 11.09 20.55
C SER A 244 -14.78 10.69 19.28
N LEU A 245 -14.57 11.64 18.36
CA LEU A 245 -13.62 11.47 17.26
C LEU A 245 -12.17 11.31 17.78
N ARG A 246 -11.90 11.69 19.03
CA ARG A 246 -10.62 11.40 19.70
C ARG A 246 -10.54 9.99 20.29
N GLY A 247 -11.55 9.16 20.00
CA GLY A 247 -11.69 7.82 20.54
C GLY A 247 -12.19 7.75 21.98
N VAL A 248 -12.64 6.56 22.35
CA VAL A 248 -12.95 6.13 23.72
C VAL A 248 -12.24 4.81 24.00
N LEU A 249 -12.01 4.49 25.27
CA LEU A 249 -11.52 3.16 25.65
C LEU A 249 -12.62 2.12 25.36
N THR A 250 -12.20 0.98 24.80
CA THR A 250 -13.04 -0.21 24.67
C THR A 250 -13.40 -0.77 26.06
N GLU A 251 -14.36 -1.70 26.11
CA GLU A 251 -14.73 -2.39 27.35
C GLU A 251 -13.52 -3.12 27.96
N ASP A 252 -12.69 -3.73 27.11
CA ASP A 252 -11.49 -4.48 27.52
C ASP A 252 -10.34 -3.56 27.98
N GLN A 253 -10.03 -2.49 27.22
CA GLN A 253 -9.03 -1.48 27.62
C GLN A 253 -9.39 -0.80 28.95
N ASN A 254 -10.68 -0.69 29.27
CA ASN A 254 -11.16 -0.10 30.53
C ASN A 254 -11.49 -1.15 31.61
N GLY A 255 -11.14 -2.42 31.40
CA GLY A 255 -11.52 -3.56 32.24
C GLY A 255 -10.76 -3.71 33.57
N GLY A 256 -10.13 -2.64 34.07
CA GLY A 256 -9.33 -2.70 35.29
C GLY A 256 -8.86 -1.33 35.81
N HIS A 257 -7.84 -1.37 36.66
CA HIS A 257 -7.15 -0.21 37.21
C HIS A 257 -5.67 -0.24 36.85
N VAL A 258 -5.04 0.93 36.72
CA VAL A 258 -3.59 1.02 36.57
C VAL A 258 -2.94 0.78 37.93
N GLU A 259 -2.30 -0.38 38.06
CA GLU A 259 -1.65 -0.83 39.29
C GLU A 259 -0.14 -0.56 39.26
N THR A 260 0.46 -0.69 38.07
CA THR A 260 1.90 -0.53 37.84
C THR A 260 2.14 0.21 36.54
N ILE A 261 3.07 1.16 36.54
CA ILE A 261 3.61 1.80 35.34
C ILE A 261 5.11 1.56 35.29
N VAL A 262 5.63 1.21 34.11
CA VAL A 262 7.07 1.12 33.88
C VAL A 262 7.47 2.13 32.82
N LEU A 263 8.45 2.98 33.14
CA LEU A 263 9.10 3.86 32.18
C LEU A 263 10.45 3.26 31.80
N ARG A 264 10.75 3.22 30.51
CA ARG A 264 12.06 2.83 29.99
C ARG A 264 12.73 4.04 29.36
N LEU A 265 13.92 4.36 29.84
CA LEU A 265 14.78 5.40 29.31
C LEU A 265 15.99 4.72 28.66
N SER A 266 16.19 4.97 27.37
CA SER A 266 17.34 4.46 26.62
C SER A 266 18.00 5.57 25.83
N ASP A 267 19.17 5.26 25.29
CA ASP A 267 19.84 6.04 24.26
C ASP A 267 19.03 5.95 22.93
N ASP A 268 18.76 7.07 22.24
CA ASP A 268 18.08 7.03 20.92
C ASP A 268 19.07 6.73 19.78
N SER A 269 20.37 7.03 19.97
CA SER A 269 21.47 6.74 19.03
C SER A 269 22.53 5.79 19.64
N PRO A 270 22.17 4.55 20.03
CA PRO A 270 23.04 3.68 20.81
C PRO A 270 24.33 3.24 20.09
N GLU A 271 24.44 3.44 18.78
CA GLU A 271 25.59 2.96 17.99
C GLU A 271 26.88 3.73 18.26
N ASP A 272 26.81 4.98 18.73
CA ASP A 272 28.01 5.80 19.00
C ASP A 272 28.65 5.54 20.37
N GLY A 273 27.88 4.89 21.27
CA GLY A 273 28.25 4.60 22.64
C GLY A 273 28.59 5.83 23.49
N GLN A 274 28.07 7.01 23.14
CA GLN A 274 28.45 8.29 23.74
C GLN A 274 27.25 9.18 24.05
N GLY A 275 27.02 9.40 25.34
CA GLY A 275 26.11 10.45 25.78
C GLY A 275 24.64 10.10 25.58
N GLY A 276 24.24 8.88 25.95
CA GLY A 276 22.83 8.54 26.06
C GLY A 276 22.10 9.19 27.25
N ALA A 277 20.86 8.74 27.48
CA ALA A 277 19.91 9.29 28.44
C ALA A 277 20.47 9.46 29.87
N GLN A 278 20.42 10.69 30.39
CA GLN A 278 20.78 11.02 31.77
C GLN A 278 19.58 11.46 32.59
N LEU A 279 19.21 10.67 33.60
CA LEU A 279 18.12 10.98 34.52
C LEU A 279 18.63 11.69 35.79
N PHE A 280 18.10 12.88 36.04
CA PHE A 280 18.44 13.72 37.20
C PHE A 280 17.39 13.63 38.32
N SER A 281 16.11 13.63 37.95
CA SER A 281 14.98 13.59 38.87
C SER A 281 13.77 12.98 38.18
N GLU A 282 12.92 12.37 38.97
CA GLU A 282 11.62 11.86 38.54
C GLU A 282 10.57 12.27 39.58
N ARG A 283 9.36 12.54 39.09
CA ARG A 283 8.18 12.84 39.92
C ARG A 283 6.95 12.25 39.27
N ILE A 284 6.01 11.84 40.10
CA ILE A 284 4.70 11.36 39.69
C ILE A 284 3.61 12.23 40.30
N PHE A 285 2.62 12.56 39.47
CA PHE A 285 1.43 13.31 39.86
C PHE A 285 0.18 12.45 39.60
N LEU A 286 -0.69 12.35 40.60
CA LEU A 286 -2.01 11.73 40.47
C LEU A 286 -3.06 12.85 40.56
N ASN A 287 -3.93 12.96 39.57
CA ASN A 287 -4.94 14.03 39.48
C ASN A 287 -4.38 15.47 39.68
N GLY A 288 -3.10 15.69 39.37
CA GLY A 288 -2.40 16.97 39.50
C GLY A 288 -1.71 17.23 40.86
N VAL A 289 -1.77 16.29 41.80
CA VAL A 289 -1.08 16.35 43.10
C VAL A 289 0.16 15.46 43.06
N GLU A 290 1.29 15.94 43.59
CA GLU A 290 2.55 15.20 43.63
C GLU A 290 2.49 14.09 44.70
N HIS A 291 2.91 12.87 44.33
CA HIS A 291 2.96 11.71 45.23
C HIS A 291 4.42 11.25 45.45
N PRO A 292 5.18 11.91 46.35
CA PRO A 292 6.59 11.61 46.59
C PRO A 292 6.82 10.26 47.32
N GLU A 293 5.77 9.66 47.88
CA GLU A 293 5.82 8.34 48.50
C GLU A 293 5.92 7.20 47.49
N ILE A 294 5.47 7.41 46.25
CA ILE A 294 5.54 6.42 45.18
C ILE A 294 6.92 6.51 44.53
N VAL A 295 7.88 5.80 45.11
CA VAL A 295 9.28 5.79 44.65
C VAL A 295 9.48 4.63 43.67
N PRO A 296 9.97 4.87 42.44
CA PRO A 296 10.14 3.81 41.46
C PRO A 296 11.25 2.84 41.86
N THR A 297 11.02 1.56 41.62
CA THR A 297 12.10 0.57 41.62
C THR A 297 12.91 0.74 40.34
N VAL A 298 14.18 1.09 40.50
CA VAL A 298 15.11 1.31 39.39
C VAL A 298 15.82 0.00 39.01
N ARG A 299 15.77 -0.38 37.72
CA ARG A 299 16.56 -1.47 37.13
C ARG A 299 17.38 -0.95 35.96
N GLY A 300 18.53 -1.56 35.73
CA GLY A 300 19.46 -1.11 34.69
C GLY A 300 20.08 0.25 34.98
N GLY A 301 20.70 0.84 33.95
CA GLY A 301 21.44 2.09 34.03
C GLY A 301 22.74 2.01 34.83
N ILE A 302 23.70 2.85 34.46
CA ILE A 302 25.00 2.96 35.13
C ILE A 302 24.96 4.22 36.01
N ARG A 303 25.25 4.05 37.31
CA ARG A 303 25.39 5.18 38.22
C ARG A 303 26.76 5.85 38.04
N ARG A 304 26.78 7.07 37.52
CA ARG A 304 27.99 7.91 37.42
C ARG A 304 27.77 9.26 38.08
N ALA A 305 28.68 9.66 38.97
CA ALA A 305 28.63 10.94 39.69
C ALA A 305 27.29 11.26 40.42
N GLY A 306 26.52 10.23 40.80
CA GLY A 306 25.21 10.39 41.46
C GLY A 306 24.01 10.44 40.51
N LEU A 307 24.25 10.42 39.20
CA LEU A 307 23.25 10.41 38.14
C LEU A 307 23.05 8.99 37.60
N LEU A 308 21.88 8.72 37.04
CA LEU A 308 21.57 7.46 36.39
C LEU A 308 21.67 7.66 34.87
N GLU A 309 22.54 6.91 34.21
CA GLU A 309 22.83 7.05 32.77
C GLU A 309 22.53 5.74 32.04
N ALA A 310 21.81 5.82 30.92
CA ALA A 310 21.65 4.74 29.95
C ALA A 310 22.38 5.15 28.67
N ASN A 311 23.38 4.37 28.25
CA ASN A 311 24.26 4.72 27.12
C ASN A 311 24.55 3.48 26.30
N GLY A 312 24.52 3.60 24.97
CA GLY A 312 24.57 2.44 24.07
C GLY A 312 23.40 1.50 24.30
N ALA A 313 23.67 0.19 24.39
CA ALA A 313 22.64 -0.84 24.57
C ALA A 313 22.03 -0.90 25.99
N GLU A 314 22.50 -0.07 26.93
CA GLU A 314 21.95 -0.04 28.29
C GLU A 314 20.63 0.73 28.35
N SER A 315 19.76 0.36 29.29
CA SER A 315 18.50 1.08 29.54
C SER A 315 18.23 1.21 31.04
N ILE A 316 17.47 2.24 31.42
CA ILE A 316 16.96 2.48 32.76
C ILE A 316 15.47 2.14 32.74
N GLU A 317 15.05 1.23 33.61
CA GLU A 317 13.64 0.95 33.85
C GLU A 317 13.22 1.47 35.23
N LEU A 318 12.22 2.35 35.26
CA LEU A 318 11.60 2.90 36.46
C LEU A 318 10.23 2.25 36.65
N THR A 319 10.09 1.35 37.62
CA THR A 319 8.81 0.67 37.93
C THR A 319 8.10 1.32 39.11
N TYR A 320 6.97 1.97 38.85
CA TYR A 320 6.10 2.61 39.84
C TYR A 320 4.98 1.66 40.26
N SER A 321 4.87 1.33 41.55
CA SER A 321 3.84 0.44 42.09
C SER A 321 2.70 1.23 42.75
N ILE A 322 1.77 1.72 41.94
CA ILE A 322 0.65 2.57 42.39
C ILE A 322 -0.21 1.86 43.45
N VAL A 323 -0.51 0.57 43.24
CA VAL A 323 -1.35 -0.22 44.17
C VAL A 323 -0.74 -0.37 45.57
N THR A 324 0.59 -0.45 45.66
CA THR A 324 1.29 -0.73 46.93
C THR A 324 1.67 0.54 47.65
N ASP A 325 2.12 1.55 46.91
CA ASP A 325 2.79 2.72 47.48
C ASP A 325 1.84 3.90 47.72
N PHE A 326 0.67 3.92 47.08
CA PHE A 326 -0.29 5.02 47.20
C PHE A 326 -0.66 5.34 48.66
N GLN A 327 -0.55 6.61 49.02
CA GLN A 327 -1.07 7.17 50.27
C GLN A 327 -1.87 8.44 49.97
N VAL A 328 -2.95 8.67 50.71
CA VAL A 328 -3.77 9.88 50.55
C VAL A 328 -2.97 11.11 51.01
N GLN A 329 -2.79 12.09 50.11
CA GLN A 329 -2.07 13.33 50.43
C GLN A 329 -2.99 14.40 51.05
N PRO A 330 -2.46 15.30 51.90
CA PRO A 330 -3.26 16.37 52.51
C PRO A 330 -3.88 17.30 51.45
N GLY A 331 -5.22 17.35 51.40
CA GLY A 331 -5.96 18.22 50.48
C GLY A 331 -6.45 17.53 49.21
N GLU A 332 -6.24 16.21 49.09
CA GLU A 332 -6.80 15.41 48.00
C GLU A 332 -8.25 14.97 48.24
N GLU A 333 -8.98 14.79 47.14
CA GLU A 333 -10.35 14.27 47.13
C GLU A 333 -10.41 12.74 46.92
N ILE A 334 -9.28 12.08 46.61
CA ILE A 334 -9.22 10.63 46.34
C ILE A 334 -8.94 9.83 47.62
N GLU A 335 -9.68 8.74 47.84
CA GLU A 335 -9.53 7.89 49.04
C GLU A 335 -8.74 6.61 48.74
N SER A 336 -8.66 6.20 47.47
CA SER A 336 -7.97 5.00 47.00
C SER A 336 -7.31 5.24 45.65
N PHE A 337 -6.29 4.44 45.31
CA PHE A 337 -5.69 4.45 43.98
C PHE A 337 -6.72 4.14 42.86
N GLN A 338 -7.81 3.45 43.20
CA GLN A 338 -8.93 3.17 42.30
C GLN A 338 -9.73 4.42 41.91
N ASP A 339 -9.55 5.55 42.60
CA ASP A 339 -10.20 6.83 42.30
C ASP A 339 -9.33 7.75 41.41
N VAL A 340 -8.12 7.31 41.06
CA VAL A 340 -7.20 8.06 40.18
C VAL A 340 -7.79 8.18 38.79
N ARG A 341 -7.79 9.38 38.22
CA ARG A 341 -8.33 9.68 36.88
C ARG A 341 -7.25 10.06 35.88
N GLU A 342 -6.06 10.34 36.35
CA GLU A 342 -4.93 10.82 35.56
C GLU A 342 -3.64 10.53 36.31
N ILE A 343 -2.66 9.99 35.61
CA ILE A 343 -1.29 9.85 36.07
C ILE A 343 -0.40 10.61 35.10
N GLU A 344 0.46 11.45 35.66
CA GLU A 344 1.38 12.28 34.92
C GLU A 344 2.78 12.16 35.53
N PHE A 345 3.78 12.11 34.66
CA PHE A 345 5.18 12.02 35.06
C PHE A 345 5.89 13.31 34.68
N GLU A 346 6.81 13.75 35.54
CA GLU A 346 7.75 14.84 35.26
C GLU A 346 9.16 14.30 35.48
N LEU A 347 9.92 14.18 34.39
CA LEU A 347 11.30 13.73 34.40
C LEU A 347 12.21 14.92 34.12
N VAL A 348 13.29 15.04 34.89
CA VAL A 348 14.41 15.90 34.54
C VAL A 348 15.44 15.03 33.85
N ILE A 349 15.51 15.16 32.53
CA ILE A 349 16.34 14.33 31.67
C ILE A 349 17.16 15.21 30.72
N ALA A 350 18.34 14.73 30.34
CA ALA A 350 19.20 15.38 29.37
C ALA A 350 19.85 14.33 28.46
N ASN A 351 20.59 14.84 27.48
CA ASN A 351 21.30 14.10 26.44
C ASN A 351 20.38 13.41 25.43
N ASP A 352 20.89 12.42 24.70
CA ASP A 352 20.17 11.65 23.71
C ASP A 352 19.30 10.59 24.39
N TYR A 353 18.06 10.95 24.68
CA TYR A 353 17.11 10.06 25.36
C TYR A 353 15.94 9.66 24.48
N LYS A 354 15.49 8.42 24.70
CA LYS A 354 14.21 7.86 24.26
C LYS A 354 13.44 7.39 25.48
N ILE A 355 12.19 7.86 25.62
CA ILE A 355 11.29 7.55 26.73
C ILE A 355 10.14 6.69 26.20
N GLU A 356 9.98 5.52 26.78
CA GLU A 356 8.87 4.62 26.51
C GLU A 356 8.11 4.32 27.81
N ALA A 357 6.80 4.11 27.72
CA ALA A 357 5.96 3.78 28.87
C ALA A 357 5.10 2.54 28.61
N THR A 358 4.84 1.79 29.68
CA THR A 358 3.90 0.66 29.69
C THR A 358 3.17 0.56 31.03
N SER A 359 2.11 -0.25 31.10
CA SER A 359 1.39 -0.58 32.34
C SER A 359 0.85 -2.01 32.31
N ASN A 360 0.26 -2.44 33.44
CA ASN A 360 -0.46 -3.70 33.54
C ASN A 360 -1.70 -3.83 32.62
N LEU A 361 -2.11 -2.76 31.94
CA LEU A 361 -3.22 -2.75 30.97
C LEU A 361 -2.74 -2.52 29.51
N GLN A 362 -1.44 -2.31 29.30
CA GLN A 362 -0.84 -2.13 27.98
C GLN A 362 -0.03 -3.37 27.62
N ILE A 363 -0.73 -4.41 27.17
CA ILE A 363 -0.21 -5.77 27.11
C ILE A 363 -0.27 -6.39 25.70
N ASN A 364 0.49 -7.46 25.50
CA ASN A 364 0.39 -8.34 24.32
C ASN A 364 -0.59 -9.50 24.57
N SER A 365 -0.74 -10.41 23.61
CA SER A 365 -1.64 -11.57 23.71
C SER A 365 -1.26 -12.58 24.81
N GLN A 366 -0.08 -12.45 25.41
CA GLN A 366 0.47 -13.26 26.48
C GLN A 366 0.39 -12.55 27.85
N ASP A 367 -0.32 -11.42 27.92
CA ASP A 367 -0.45 -10.56 29.10
C ASP A 367 0.89 -9.93 29.56
N GLU A 368 1.87 -9.82 28.66
CA GLU A 368 3.16 -9.17 28.93
C GLU A 368 3.10 -7.67 28.60
N PRO A 369 3.67 -6.78 29.43
CA PRO A 369 3.66 -5.34 29.17
C PRO A 369 4.43 -4.94 27.91
N VAL A 370 3.81 -4.15 27.04
CA VAL A 370 4.40 -3.64 25.79
C VAL A 370 4.78 -2.18 25.95
N PHE A 371 5.99 -1.78 25.56
CA PHE A 371 6.45 -0.40 25.63
C PHE A 371 6.03 0.40 24.41
N LEU A 372 5.45 1.58 24.62
CA LEU A 372 5.12 2.53 23.58
C LEU A 372 5.93 3.81 23.77
N LEU A 373 6.41 4.38 22.67
CA LEU A 373 7.11 5.66 22.66
C LEU A 373 6.23 6.76 23.25
N VAL A 374 6.83 7.57 24.12
CA VAL A 374 6.23 8.75 24.73
C VAL A 374 6.89 10.01 24.21
N GLU A 375 8.22 10.07 24.30
CA GLU A 375 9.01 11.26 23.99
C GLU A 375 10.43 10.81 23.59
N ARG A 376 11.10 11.60 22.77
CA ARG A 376 12.51 11.40 22.43
C ARG A 376 13.22 12.73 22.23
N THR A 377 14.53 12.70 22.15
CA THR A 377 15.33 13.89 21.83
C THR A 377 15.40 14.08 20.33
N HIS A 378 15.35 15.33 19.87
CA HIS A 378 15.73 15.66 18.48
C HIS A 378 17.24 15.89 18.43
N GLY A 379 17.93 15.03 17.71
CA GLY A 379 19.38 14.99 17.58
C GLY A 379 20.10 14.30 18.74
N ASN A 380 21.34 13.87 18.49
CA ASN A 380 22.17 13.15 19.45
C ASN A 380 22.96 14.10 20.38
N VAL A 381 22.31 14.66 21.41
CA VAL A 381 22.95 15.61 22.36
C VAL A 381 23.73 14.85 23.44
N SER A 382 24.99 15.20 23.71
CA SER A 382 25.83 14.48 24.70
C SER A 382 26.44 15.35 25.81
N ASP A 383 26.24 16.66 25.76
CA ASP A 383 26.88 17.65 26.65
C ASP A 383 25.96 18.17 27.77
N GLY A 384 24.75 17.64 27.89
CA GLY A 384 23.74 18.03 28.87
C GLY A 384 23.07 19.38 28.56
N SER A 385 23.33 19.99 27.40
CA SER A 385 22.81 21.32 27.04
C SER A 385 21.29 21.36 26.87
N ASN A 386 20.66 20.21 26.59
CA ASN A 386 19.22 20.04 26.40
C ASN A 386 18.47 19.63 27.68
N MET A 387 19.10 19.73 28.86
CA MET A 387 18.44 19.38 30.13
C MET A 387 17.10 20.11 30.28
N SER A 388 16.01 19.34 30.35
CA SER A 388 14.65 19.87 30.37
C SER A 388 13.72 19.06 31.29
N PHE A 389 12.58 19.65 31.61
CA PHE A 389 11.48 18.96 32.28
C PHE A 389 10.59 18.33 31.22
N VAL A 390 10.65 17.01 31.08
CA VAL A 390 9.74 16.26 30.23
C VAL A 390 8.53 15.87 31.05
N ARG A 391 7.37 16.41 30.70
CA ARG A 391 6.12 16.19 31.42
C ARG A 391 5.07 15.59 30.50
N PHE A 392 4.60 14.39 30.80
CA PHE A 392 3.65 13.66 29.96
C PHE A 392 2.63 12.88 30.79
N LYS A 393 1.47 12.65 30.18
CA LYS A 393 0.35 11.92 30.78
C LYS A 393 0.32 10.49 30.27
N TYR A 394 0.10 9.55 31.17
CA TYR A 394 -0.07 8.14 30.79
C TYR A 394 -1.50 7.87 30.31
N GLY A 395 -1.63 7.02 29.28
CA GLY A 395 -2.91 6.53 28.80
C GLY A 395 -2.77 5.50 27.68
N LEU A 396 -3.84 4.76 27.43
CA LEU A 396 -3.92 3.79 26.33
C LEU A 396 -4.37 4.47 25.03
N PRO A 397 -3.84 4.07 23.86
CA PRO A 397 -4.28 4.57 22.56
C PRO A 397 -5.79 4.37 22.33
N THR A 398 -6.50 5.45 21.99
CA THR A 398 -7.95 5.41 21.69
C THR A 398 -8.30 5.87 20.29
N GLY A 399 -7.43 6.67 19.66
CA GLY A 399 -7.65 7.13 18.31
C GLY A 399 -6.51 8.00 17.79
N LYS A 400 -6.65 8.42 16.54
CA LYS A 400 -5.73 9.25 15.80
C LYS A 400 -6.48 10.10 14.82
N ASP A 401 -5.99 11.29 14.54
CA ASP A 401 -6.37 11.98 13.31
C ASP A 401 -5.20 12.65 12.61
N ILE A 402 -5.41 12.96 11.33
CA ILE A 402 -4.47 13.66 10.47
C ILE A 402 -5.22 14.80 9.81
N VAL A 403 -4.72 16.02 9.98
CA VAL A 403 -5.24 17.23 9.33
C VAL A 403 -4.22 17.68 8.30
N GLY A 404 -4.64 17.82 7.05
CA GLY A 404 -3.78 18.22 5.94
C GLY A 404 -4.28 19.47 5.21
N VAL A 405 -3.36 20.29 4.72
CA VAL A 405 -3.62 21.37 3.76
C VAL A 405 -2.63 21.26 2.62
N ASN A 406 -3.10 21.25 1.39
CA ASN A 406 -2.25 21.25 0.20
C ASN A 406 -2.57 22.45 -0.71
N PHE A 407 -1.53 22.98 -1.34
CA PHE A 407 -1.65 24.07 -2.31
C PHE A 407 -0.82 23.76 -3.54
N ASP A 408 -1.49 23.76 -4.69
CA ASP A 408 -0.93 23.39 -5.98
C ASP A 408 -1.08 24.55 -6.97
N VAL A 409 -0.01 24.81 -7.73
CA VAL A 409 0.00 25.69 -8.90
C VAL A 409 0.52 24.90 -10.10
N GLU A 410 -0.30 24.77 -11.13
CA GLU A 410 0.03 24.03 -12.35
C GLU A 410 0.22 25.00 -13.53
N ASP A 411 1.39 24.94 -14.17
CA ASP A 411 1.75 25.67 -15.40
C ASP A 411 1.38 27.16 -15.40
N TRP A 412 1.73 27.88 -14.33
CA TRP A 412 1.60 29.33 -14.32
C TRP A 412 2.79 29.97 -15.08
N ARG A 413 2.68 30.03 -16.41
CA ARG A 413 3.75 30.46 -17.33
C ARG A 413 5.00 29.59 -17.17
N GLY A 414 4.84 28.27 -17.08
CA GLY A 414 5.94 27.32 -16.82
C GLY A 414 6.40 27.26 -15.36
N PHE A 415 5.73 27.93 -14.42
CA PHE A 415 5.97 27.75 -12.98
C PHE A 415 5.00 26.70 -12.43
N ASN A 416 5.54 25.73 -11.68
CA ASN A 416 4.77 24.73 -10.95
C ASN A 416 5.14 24.79 -9.47
N LEU A 417 4.15 24.59 -8.61
CA LEU A 417 4.32 24.49 -7.17
C LEU A 417 3.43 23.35 -6.68
N ARG A 418 3.96 22.47 -5.84
CA ARG A 418 3.18 21.53 -5.07
C ARG A 418 3.61 21.64 -3.62
N SER A 419 2.64 21.67 -2.72
CA SER A 419 2.92 21.75 -1.30
C SER A 419 1.85 21.04 -0.50
N GLU A 420 2.26 20.42 0.59
CA GLU A 420 1.38 19.77 1.54
C GLU A 420 1.95 19.95 2.95
N TRP A 421 1.07 20.23 3.90
CA TRP A 421 1.38 20.24 5.32
C TRP A 421 0.33 19.39 6.04
N ALA A 422 0.79 18.37 6.73
CA ALA A 422 -0.01 17.46 7.54
C ALA A 422 0.42 17.49 9.01
N LEU A 423 -0.57 17.40 9.90
CA LEU A 423 -0.41 17.27 11.35
C LEU A 423 -1.10 15.97 11.76
N SER A 424 -0.34 15.01 12.27
CA SER A 424 -0.89 13.80 12.88
C SER A 424 -1.02 14.02 14.39
N ARG A 425 -2.12 13.56 15.00
CA ARG A 425 -2.36 13.62 16.44
C ARG A 425 -2.78 12.26 16.96
N ASN A 426 -2.04 11.75 17.92
CA ASN A 426 -2.33 10.50 18.61
C ASN A 426 -3.09 10.81 19.90
N PHE A 427 -4.24 10.18 20.11
CA PHE A 427 -5.07 10.37 21.28
C PHE A 427 -4.98 9.17 22.22
N ARG A 428 -4.70 9.45 23.49
CA ARG A 428 -4.60 8.46 24.55
C ARG A 428 -5.57 8.82 25.68
N ARG A 429 -6.08 7.81 26.38
CA ARG A 429 -6.92 8.02 27.56
C ARG A 429 -6.48 7.17 28.73
N PHE A 430 -6.51 7.76 29.92
CA PHE A 430 -6.20 7.03 31.14
C PHE A 430 -7.30 6.00 31.46
N PRO A 431 -6.98 4.70 31.61
CA PRO A 431 -7.97 3.66 31.89
C PRO A 431 -8.32 3.57 33.38
N ASN A 432 -9.62 3.55 33.68
CA ASN A 432 -10.14 3.26 35.02
C ASN A 432 -11.61 2.80 34.96
N GLN A 433 -11.87 1.54 35.29
CA GLN A 433 -13.22 0.96 35.25
C GLN A 433 -14.30 1.71 36.05
N ASN A 434 -13.94 2.51 37.06
CA ASN A 434 -14.90 3.27 37.87
C ASN A 434 -15.51 4.46 37.12
N PHE A 435 -14.91 4.89 36.00
CA PHE A 435 -15.33 6.08 35.28
C PHE A 435 -15.75 5.76 33.83
N GLY A 436 -16.80 6.45 33.39
CA GLY A 436 -17.23 6.43 31.99
C GLY A 436 -16.58 7.53 31.15
N ASP A 437 -16.10 8.61 31.77
CA ASP A 437 -15.39 9.71 31.13
C ASP A 437 -13.94 9.74 31.61
N HIS A 438 -13.01 9.80 30.67
CA HIS A 438 -11.58 9.54 30.89
C HIS A 438 -10.76 10.73 30.43
N LYS A 439 -9.71 11.06 31.17
CA LYS A 439 -8.81 12.17 30.80
C LYS A 439 -8.08 11.85 29.50
N LEU A 440 -7.98 12.87 28.64
CA LEU A 440 -7.34 12.79 27.33
C LEU A 440 -5.90 13.29 27.43
N ALA A 441 -4.99 12.53 26.83
CA ALA A 441 -3.66 12.95 26.45
C ALA A 441 -3.56 12.96 24.91
N GLU A 442 -2.69 13.82 24.38
CA GLU A 442 -2.54 14.07 22.95
C GLU A 442 -1.06 14.30 22.67
N ASP A 443 -0.55 13.64 21.62
CA ASP A 443 0.80 13.82 21.10
C ASP A 443 0.68 14.14 19.60
N ASP A 444 1.45 15.10 19.12
CA ASP A 444 1.40 15.55 17.74
C ASP A 444 2.73 15.40 17.00
N GLY A 445 2.64 15.27 15.69
CA GLY A 445 3.80 15.21 14.80
C GLY A 445 3.48 15.86 13.46
N VAL A 446 4.45 16.55 12.89
CA VAL A 446 4.27 17.33 11.66
C VAL A 446 5.04 16.73 10.49
N ALA A 447 4.40 16.72 9.33
CA ALA A 447 5.04 16.48 8.05
C ALA A 447 4.68 17.58 7.06
N TYR A 448 5.66 18.08 6.31
CA TYR A 448 5.40 18.98 5.19
C TYR A 448 6.42 18.81 4.07
N TYR A 449 6.01 19.19 2.87
CA TYR A 449 6.93 19.41 1.76
C TYR A 449 6.44 20.53 0.85
N ILE A 450 7.40 21.15 0.18
CA ILE A 450 7.17 22.16 -0.85
C ILE A 450 8.12 21.85 -2.00
N THR A 451 7.60 21.59 -3.18
CA THR A 451 8.36 21.47 -4.42
C THR A 451 7.95 22.56 -5.40
N ALA A 452 8.92 23.20 -6.03
CA ALA A 452 8.68 24.25 -7.01
C ALA A 452 9.59 24.03 -8.22
N SER A 453 9.03 24.18 -9.42
CA SER A 453 9.78 24.12 -10.67
C SER A 453 9.47 25.31 -11.56
N LYS A 454 10.45 25.69 -12.37
CA LYS A 454 10.31 26.73 -13.38
C LYS A 454 10.97 26.27 -14.66
N ASP A 455 10.16 26.07 -15.70
CA ASP A 455 10.62 25.77 -17.05
C ASP A 455 10.46 27.01 -17.92
N ALA A 456 11.59 27.56 -18.38
CA ALA A 456 11.66 28.76 -19.20
C ALA A 456 12.78 28.62 -20.22
N TYR A 457 12.53 27.85 -21.29
CA TYR A 457 13.53 27.48 -22.30
C TYR A 457 14.41 28.68 -22.72
N PRO A 458 15.75 28.53 -22.76
CA PRO A 458 16.50 27.28 -22.58
C PRO A 458 16.83 26.94 -21.11
N TYR A 459 16.34 27.69 -20.14
CA TYR A 459 16.66 27.49 -18.72
C TYR A 459 15.57 26.73 -17.99
N PHE A 460 15.96 26.02 -16.93
CA PHE A 460 15.04 25.42 -15.98
C PHE A 460 15.62 25.48 -14.57
N ALA A 461 14.75 25.43 -13.58
CA ALA A 461 15.12 25.38 -12.16
C ALA A 461 14.10 24.55 -11.37
N TYR A 462 14.57 23.92 -10.31
CA TYR A 462 13.78 23.14 -9.37
C TYR A 462 14.31 23.39 -7.96
N GLY A 463 13.40 23.38 -6.99
CA GLY A 463 13.74 23.39 -5.57
C GLY A 463 12.71 22.61 -4.77
N GLU A 464 13.18 21.91 -3.76
CA GLU A 464 12.37 21.23 -2.78
C GLU A 464 12.88 21.46 -1.37
N VAL A 465 11.95 21.46 -0.42
CA VAL A 465 12.21 21.45 1.02
C VAL A 465 11.13 20.61 1.67
N TYR A 466 11.52 19.80 2.64
CA TYR A 466 10.63 18.89 3.33
C TYR A 466 11.10 18.63 4.76
N ARG A 467 10.17 18.19 5.59
CA ARG A 467 10.40 17.74 6.97
C ARG A 467 9.31 16.74 7.33
N LEU A 468 9.70 15.55 7.72
CA LEU A 468 8.82 14.52 8.27
C LEU A 468 9.36 14.13 9.64
N GLU A 469 8.68 14.58 10.68
CA GLU A 469 9.12 14.37 12.06
C GLU A 469 8.98 12.90 12.49
N PRO A 470 9.84 12.41 13.42
CA PRO A 470 9.72 11.07 14.00
C PRO A 470 8.35 10.77 14.63
N GLU A 471 7.69 11.82 15.12
CA GLU A 471 6.38 11.76 15.75
C GLU A 471 5.24 11.71 14.72
N TYR A 472 5.51 12.09 13.46
CA TYR A 472 4.52 12.04 12.38
C TYR A 472 4.26 10.60 11.98
N SER A 473 2.99 10.17 12.02
CA SER A 473 2.68 8.81 11.61
C SER A 473 1.31 8.74 10.94
N THR A 474 1.12 7.73 10.11
CA THR A 474 -0.16 7.35 9.47
C THR A 474 -0.81 6.12 10.11
N ARG A 475 -0.11 5.50 11.07
CA ARG A 475 -0.52 4.31 11.81
C ARG A 475 -1.45 4.62 12.98
N GLY A 476 -2.60 3.97 13.07
CA GLY A 476 -3.49 3.98 14.24
C GLY A 476 -3.72 2.58 14.79
N PHE A 477 -3.95 2.41 16.09
CA PHE A 477 -4.30 1.09 16.65
C PHE A 477 -5.77 0.75 16.36
N ILE A 478 -6.03 -0.52 16.06
CA ILE A 478 -7.37 -1.07 15.84
C ILE A 478 -7.66 -2.20 16.84
N THR A 479 -8.92 -2.33 17.22
CA THR A 479 -9.36 -3.38 18.14
C THR A 479 -9.79 -4.66 17.42
N ASP A 480 -9.75 -5.82 18.10
CA ASP A 480 -10.41 -7.02 17.63
C ASP A 480 -11.93 -7.02 17.92
N THR A 481 -12.61 -8.13 17.63
CA THR A 481 -14.05 -8.27 17.87
C THR A 481 -14.46 -8.26 19.36
N ARG A 482 -13.50 -8.35 20.29
CA ARG A 482 -13.72 -8.37 21.75
C ARG A 482 -13.42 -7.02 22.39
N GLY A 483 -12.84 -6.06 21.68
CA GLY A 483 -12.37 -4.82 22.28
C GLY A 483 -10.89 -4.85 22.69
N PHE A 484 -10.18 -5.97 22.49
CA PHE A 484 -8.76 -6.12 22.86
C PHE A 484 -7.84 -5.50 21.79
N ILE A 485 -6.66 -5.03 22.22
CA ILE A 485 -5.59 -4.53 21.35
C ILE A 485 -4.27 -5.17 21.82
N ASP A 486 -3.63 -5.95 20.95
CA ASP A 486 -2.25 -6.37 21.16
C ASP A 486 -1.33 -5.28 20.62
N TYR A 487 -0.61 -4.58 21.50
CA TYR A 487 0.25 -3.48 21.09
C TYR A 487 1.57 -3.94 20.45
N GLU A 488 1.91 -5.23 20.52
CA GLU A 488 3.14 -5.82 19.95
C GLU A 488 2.91 -6.43 18.56
N ASP A 489 1.65 -6.70 18.17
CA ASP A 489 1.28 -7.25 16.86
C ASP A 489 0.69 -6.17 15.92
N PRO A 490 1.53 -5.37 15.24
CA PRO A 490 1.07 -4.34 14.30
C PRO A 490 0.41 -4.95 13.06
N VAL A 491 0.71 -6.21 12.71
CA VAL A 491 0.09 -6.87 11.55
C VAL A 491 -1.41 -7.01 11.75
N ARG A 492 -1.86 -7.26 12.97
CA ARG A 492 -3.29 -7.47 13.28
C ARG A 492 -4.00 -6.29 13.92
N TYR A 493 -3.28 -5.48 14.70
CA TYR A 493 -3.88 -4.46 15.57
C TYR A 493 -3.46 -3.03 15.24
N SER A 494 -2.87 -2.79 14.06
CA SER A 494 -2.66 -1.44 13.53
C SER A 494 -3.40 -1.24 12.22
N PHE A 495 -3.65 0.02 11.85
CA PHE A 495 -4.14 0.49 10.54
C PHE A 495 -3.29 1.61 9.98
N GLU A 496 -2.80 1.40 8.76
CA GLU A 496 -2.02 2.37 8.00
C GLU A 496 -2.94 3.10 7.02
N THR A 497 -3.00 4.42 7.17
CA THR A 497 -3.75 5.29 6.24
C THR A 497 -3.02 5.50 4.93
N VAL A 498 -1.70 5.40 4.92
CA VAL A 498 -0.82 5.37 3.75
C VAL A 498 -0.15 4.01 3.74
N ASP A 499 -0.46 3.18 2.75
CA ASP A 499 0.18 1.88 2.55
C ASP A 499 1.55 2.00 1.89
N ASP A 500 2.42 1.04 2.21
CA ASP A 500 3.64 0.65 1.49
C ASP A 500 3.24 -0.08 0.20
N ASN A 501 3.52 0.53 -0.95
CA ASN A 501 3.21 0.02 -2.29
C ASN A 501 4.08 0.72 -3.34
N ASP A 502 5.37 0.43 -3.29
CA ASP A 502 6.42 1.06 -4.08
C ASP A 502 6.26 0.79 -5.59
N ASP A 503 5.70 -0.37 -5.97
CA ASP A 503 5.44 -0.73 -7.38
C ASP A 503 4.04 -0.32 -7.91
N GLN A 504 3.23 0.32 -7.06
CA GLN A 504 1.91 0.87 -7.34
C GLN A 504 0.88 -0.12 -7.85
N ASP A 505 0.96 -1.37 -7.40
CA ASP A 505 0.04 -2.41 -7.80
C ASP A 505 -1.21 -2.47 -6.89
N ARG A 506 -1.98 -3.57 -6.93
CA ARG A 506 -3.22 -3.71 -6.14
C ARG A 506 -2.99 -4.29 -4.74
N PHE A 507 -1.83 -4.89 -4.51
CA PHE A 507 -1.38 -5.42 -3.24
C PHE A 507 -0.55 -4.32 -2.54
N ALA A 508 -0.31 -4.51 -1.26
CA ALA A 508 0.61 -3.66 -0.52
C ALA A 508 1.78 -4.57 -0.16
N ASP A 509 2.97 -3.99 -0.10
CA ASP A 509 4.22 -4.73 0.03
C ASP A 509 4.35 -5.30 1.45
N TRP A 510 3.75 -4.61 2.42
CA TRP A 510 3.58 -5.08 3.78
C TRP A 510 2.25 -5.79 4.07
N LYS A 511 2.25 -6.59 5.14
CA LYS A 511 1.05 -7.28 5.63
C LYS A 511 0.33 -6.49 6.71
N ARG A 512 -0.97 -6.24 6.51
CA ARG A 512 -1.89 -5.82 7.57
C ARG A 512 -3.26 -6.48 7.43
N LEU A 513 -3.75 -7.09 8.51
CA LEU A 513 -5.03 -7.82 8.53
C LEU A 513 -6.20 -6.85 8.34
N TRP A 514 -7.18 -7.25 7.53
CA TRP A 514 -8.40 -6.45 7.22
C TRP A 514 -8.17 -5.24 6.30
N HIS A 515 -6.96 -5.03 5.78
CA HIS A 515 -6.64 -3.83 5.00
C HIS A 515 -6.58 -4.09 3.51
N ASN A 516 -5.91 -5.17 3.06
CA ASN A 516 -5.47 -5.32 1.67
C ASN A 516 -6.49 -6.10 0.82
N GLY A 517 -7.79 -5.91 1.08
CA GLY A 517 -8.83 -6.71 0.42
C GLY A 517 -8.66 -8.21 0.66
N ASP A 518 -8.22 -8.62 1.86
CA ASP A 518 -7.84 -10.00 2.26
C ASP A 518 -8.74 -11.11 1.73
N PHE A 519 -10.03 -10.82 1.56
CA PHE A 519 -11.05 -11.80 1.19
C PHE A 519 -11.40 -11.81 -0.31
N LEU A 520 -10.82 -10.91 -1.12
CA LEU A 520 -11.24 -10.69 -2.52
C LEU A 520 -10.41 -11.42 -3.56
N PHE A 521 -9.10 -11.45 -3.40
CA PHE A 521 -8.22 -11.78 -4.51
C PHE A 521 -8.00 -13.29 -4.72
N GLY A 522 -8.53 -14.14 -3.82
CA GLY A 522 -8.34 -15.59 -3.89
C GLY A 522 -6.86 -15.98 -3.85
N THR A 523 -6.53 -17.19 -4.28
CA THR A 523 -5.15 -17.59 -4.59
C THR A 523 -4.89 -17.31 -6.08
N THR A 524 -3.95 -16.42 -6.37
CA THR A 524 -3.44 -16.18 -7.73
C THR A 524 -2.01 -16.72 -7.83
N ARG A 525 -1.46 -16.79 -9.06
CA ARG A 525 -0.04 -17.11 -9.25
C ARG A 525 0.91 -16.03 -8.71
N PHE A 526 0.36 -14.87 -8.37
CA PHE A 526 1.05 -13.65 -7.96
C PHE A 526 0.81 -13.30 -6.50
N GLY A 527 0.13 -14.16 -5.73
CA GLY A 527 -0.20 -13.88 -4.33
C GLY A 527 -1.56 -14.40 -3.91
N THR A 528 -1.75 -14.49 -2.59
CA THR A 528 -3.05 -14.82 -1.97
C THR A 528 -3.57 -13.56 -1.29
N GLY A 529 -4.86 -13.24 -1.45
CA GLY A 529 -5.48 -12.12 -0.73
C GLY A 529 -5.13 -12.14 0.77
N GLY A 530 -4.61 -11.02 1.27
CA GLY A 530 -4.17 -10.85 2.66
C GLY A 530 -2.79 -11.39 3.00
N LEU A 531 -1.98 -11.67 1.98
CA LEU A 531 -0.53 -11.79 2.11
C LEU A 531 0.14 -10.51 1.56
N PRO A 532 1.34 -10.16 2.08
CA PRO A 532 2.18 -9.14 1.44
C PRO A 532 2.48 -9.54 0.00
N ASP A 533 2.71 -8.56 -0.87
CA ASP A 533 3.03 -8.85 -2.27
C ASP A 533 4.29 -9.74 -2.35
N PRO A 534 4.19 -10.98 -2.87
CA PRO A 534 5.35 -11.86 -3.00
C PRO A 534 6.32 -11.43 -4.12
N GLN A 535 5.98 -10.40 -4.89
CA GLN A 535 6.62 -9.96 -6.10
C GLN A 535 6.66 -8.42 -6.22
N VAL A 536 6.92 -7.72 -5.12
CA VAL A 536 7.40 -6.32 -5.13
C VAL A 536 8.58 -6.18 -6.10
N PHE A 537 8.37 -5.56 -7.26
CA PHE A 537 9.44 -5.32 -8.21
C PHE A 537 9.89 -3.87 -8.10
N PRO A 538 11.10 -3.59 -7.58
CA PRO A 538 11.65 -2.25 -7.66
C PRO A 538 11.90 -1.90 -9.14
N GLY A 539 10.94 -1.28 -9.83
CA GLY A 539 11.06 -0.82 -11.21
C GLY A 539 11.47 -1.85 -12.28
N TYR A 540 11.50 -3.16 -11.98
CA TYR A 540 12.03 -4.25 -12.84
C TYR A 540 10.94 -5.08 -13.55
N ASP A 541 9.80 -4.45 -13.75
CA ASP A 541 8.68 -4.92 -14.55
C ASP A 541 8.27 -3.80 -15.52
N GLU A 542 9.13 -3.46 -16.50
CA GLU A 542 8.85 -2.37 -17.44
C GLU A 542 7.65 -2.68 -18.37
N ASN A 543 7.26 -3.95 -18.49
CA ASN A 543 6.09 -4.40 -19.25
C ASN A 543 4.82 -4.62 -18.39
N ALA A 544 4.89 -4.39 -17.08
CA ALA A 544 3.79 -4.49 -16.12
C ALA A 544 3.07 -5.86 -16.15
N ASP A 545 3.84 -6.96 -16.22
CA ASP A 545 3.33 -8.34 -16.26
C ASP A 545 3.58 -9.18 -15.00
N PHE A 546 4.12 -8.55 -13.95
CA PHE A 546 4.50 -9.10 -12.65
C PHE A 546 5.54 -10.22 -12.75
N ILE A 547 6.43 -10.13 -13.73
CA ILE A 547 7.56 -11.03 -13.90
C ILE A 547 8.81 -10.18 -14.08
N SER A 548 9.86 -10.47 -13.31
CA SER A 548 11.17 -9.83 -13.46
C SER A 548 11.61 -9.83 -14.92
N ASP A 549 11.94 -8.64 -15.44
CA ASP A 549 12.51 -8.46 -16.79
C ASP A 549 13.85 -9.17 -16.97
N PHE A 550 14.52 -9.55 -15.87
CA PHE A 550 15.75 -10.33 -15.89
C PHE A 550 15.52 -11.84 -15.97
N ASN A 551 14.27 -12.31 -15.83
CA ASN A 551 13.92 -13.73 -15.82
C ASN A 551 12.47 -13.95 -16.29
N GLN A 552 12.17 -13.51 -17.51
CA GLN A 552 10.81 -13.50 -18.09
C GLN A 552 10.23 -14.90 -18.31
N ASN A 553 11.09 -15.92 -18.39
CA ASN A 553 10.66 -17.31 -18.50
C ASN A 553 10.50 -18.01 -17.14
N ALA A 554 10.73 -17.29 -16.03
CA ALA A 554 10.58 -17.68 -14.64
C ALA A 554 11.24 -19.03 -14.30
N ASN A 555 12.48 -19.23 -14.78
CA ASN A 555 13.27 -20.43 -14.47
C ASN A 555 14.35 -20.13 -13.41
N THR A 556 15.16 -21.11 -13.03
CA THR A 556 16.18 -20.94 -11.97
C THR A 556 17.44 -20.19 -12.43
N THR A 557 17.53 -19.81 -13.70
CA THR A 557 18.67 -19.13 -14.33
C THR A 557 18.17 -17.82 -14.93
N PRO A 558 18.71 -16.66 -14.52
CA PRO A 558 18.32 -15.39 -15.13
C PRO A 558 18.60 -15.34 -16.64
N ASP A 559 17.78 -14.61 -17.39
CA ASP A 559 17.85 -14.50 -18.84
C ASP A 559 19.19 -13.90 -19.32
N PHE A 560 19.81 -13.00 -18.54
CA PHE A 560 21.15 -12.46 -18.85
C PHE A 560 22.26 -13.51 -18.72
N ALA A 561 22.00 -14.63 -18.04
CA ALA A 561 22.91 -15.76 -17.86
C ALA A 561 22.49 -16.99 -18.69
N GLU A 562 21.34 -16.97 -19.36
CA GLU A 562 20.83 -18.09 -20.16
C GLU A 562 21.33 -18.02 -21.63
N PRO A 563 21.74 -19.15 -22.25
CA PRO A 563 22.09 -19.18 -23.67
C PRO A 563 20.97 -18.64 -24.56
N PHE A 564 21.33 -17.95 -25.63
CA PHE A 564 20.47 -17.24 -26.60
C PHE A 564 19.65 -16.06 -26.04
N LEU A 565 19.14 -16.14 -24.80
CA LEU A 565 18.35 -15.07 -24.16
C LEU A 565 19.22 -13.90 -23.68
N ARG A 566 20.43 -14.20 -23.20
CA ARG A 566 21.43 -13.19 -22.80
C ARG A 566 21.78 -12.19 -23.90
N TYR A 567 21.42 -12.45 -25.15
CA TYR A 567 21.59 -11.47 -26.22
C TYR A 567 20.75 -10.21 -25.96
N ASN A 568 19.49 -10.37 -25.55
CA ASN A 568 18.55 -9.27 -25.36
C ASN A 568 18.65 -8.65 -23.97
N VAL A 569 18.90 -9.48 -22.95
CA VAL A 569 18.94 -9.05 -21.54
C VAL A 569 20.38 -8.78 -21.11
N ASP A 570 20.60 -7.66 -20.44
CA ASP A 570 21.88 -7.28 -19.83
C ASP A 570 21.79 -7.43 -18.30
N ALA A 571 22.91 -7.65 -17.62
CA ALA A 571 22.89 -7.84 -16.17
C ALA A 571 22.52 -6.53 -15.43
N PRO A 572 21.93 -6.61 -14.22
CA PRO A 572 21.50 -5.42 -13.45
C PRO A 572 22.60 -4.40 -13.17
N GLU A 573 23.87 -4.81 -13.09
CA GLU A 573 25.03 -3.91 -12.92
C GLU A 573 25.17 -2.85 -14.03
N PHE A 574 24.52 -3.04 -15.20
CA PHE A 574 24.50 -2.08 -16.32
C PHE A 574 23.39 -1.04 -16.24
N LEU A 575 22.54 -1.11 -15.22
CA LEU A 575 21.53 -0.09 -14.95
C LEU A 575 22.20 1.20 -14.50
N PHE A 576 21.55 2.32 -14.83
CA PHE A 576 22.03 3.66 -14.51
C PHE A 576 20.84 4.54 -14.12
N GLY A 577 21.09 5.50 -13.24
CA GLY A 577 20.08 6.42 -12.76
C GLY A 577 20.66 7.41 -11.78
N VAL A 578 19.76 8.16 -11.15
CA VAL A 578 20.10 9.02 -10.02
C VAL A 578 19.98 8.17 -8.76
N ASP A 579 20.93 8.40 -7.87
CA ASP A 579 21.04 7.82 -6.54
C ASP A 579 21.26 9.05 -5.65
N MET A 580 20.20 9.50 -4.95
CA MET A 580 20.19 10.73 -4.17
C MET A 580 20.52 10.49 -2.69
N ASN A 581 20.20 9.32 -2.16
CA ASN A 581 20.53 8.88 -0.79
C ASN A 581 21.92 8.23 -0.69
N ASN A 582 22.61 8.02 -1.81
CA ASN A 582 24.01 7.58 -1.92
C ASN A 582 24.34 6.22 -1.30
N ASN A 583 23.36 5.34 -1.12
CA ASN A 583 23.55 3.98 -0.62
C ASN A 583 24.11 3.01 -1.69
N GLY A 584 24.28 3.48 -2.93
CA GLY A 584 24.82 2.71 -4.05
C GLY A 584 23.79 1.90 -4.85
N ILE A 585 22.51 2.03 -4.53
CA ILE A 585 21.37 1.56 -5.32
C ILE A 585 20.74 2.79 -5.99
N ILE A 586 20.12 2.60 -7.16
CA ILE A 586 19.48 3.70 -7.88
C ILE A 586 18.09 3.87 -7.28
N ASP A 587 17.71 5.08 -6.85
CA ASP A 587 16.44 5.38 -6.16
C ASP A 587 15.20 4.71 -6.81
N ARG A 588 15.13 4.66 -8.16
CA ARG A 588 14.01 4.03 -8.91
C ARG A 588 13.86 2.52 -8.62
N PHE A 589 14.93 1.88 -8.19
CA PHE A 589 15.02 0.43 -7.98
C PHE A 589 15.20 0.08 -6.49
N GLU A 590 14.93 1.04 -5.61
CA GLU A 590 14.85 0.80 -4.19
C GLU A 590 13.44 0.39 -3.80
N ASN A 591 13.36 -0.34 -2.71
CA ASN A 591 12.13 -0.76 -2.06
C ASN A 591 12.40 -0.78 -0.55
N ASP A 592 11.39 -0.59 0.29
CA ASP A 592 11.51 -0.79 1.73
C ASP A 592 10.27 -1.46 2.37
N ASP A 593 10.04 -1.26 3.67
CA ASP A 593 8.87 -1.78 4.42
C ASP A 593 8.27 -0.62 5.25
N LEU A 594 8.29 0.59 4.65
CA LEU A 594 7.82 1.84 5.27
C LEU A 594 6.64 2.39 4.48
N ALA A 595 5.87 3.29 5.09
CA ALA A 595 4.79 3.96 4.36
C ALA A 595 5.35 4.79 3.20
N ASP A 596 4.68 4.74 2.03
CA ASP A 596 5.00 5.54 0.84
C ASP A 596 4.76 7.05 1.03
N PHE A 597 5.55 7.68 1.88
CA PHE A 597 5.62 9.11 1.95
C PHE A 597 6.43 9.67 0.77
N PRO A 598 6.17 10.93 0.33
CA PRO A 598 6.99 11.56 -0.70
C PRO A 598 8.48 11.68 -0.36
N TYR A 599 8.82 11.60 0.93
CA TYR A 599 10.18 11.64 1.47
C TYR A 599 10.24 10.66 2.65
N ARG A 600 11.43 10.13 2.97
CA ARG A 600 11.59 9.20 4.11
C ARG A 600 11.15 9.83 5.44
N HIS A 601 10.57 9.01 6.30
CA HIS A 601 10.22 9.37 7.67
C HIS A 601 11.48 9.68 8.49
N ASP A 602 11.37 10.54 9.51
CA ASP A 602 12.50 10.99 10.33
C ASP A 602 13.62 11.63 9.47
N ARG A 603 13.20 12.51 8.56
CA ARG A 603 14.09 13.27 7.69
C ARG A 603 13.64 14.71 7.55
N ASP A 604 14.59 15.62 7.58
CA ASP A 604 14.41 16.96 7.03
C ASP A 604 15.47 17.24 5.95
N GLY A 605 15.11 18.05 4.96
CA GLY A 605 16.01 18.20 3.83
C GLY A 605 15.55 19.21 2.82
N TRP A 606 16.47 19.47 1.89
CA TRP A 606 16.24 20.34 0.75
C TRP A 606 17.13 19.91 -0.40
N ASN A 607 16.69 20.22 -1.61
CA ASN A 607 17.48 20.03 -2.81
C ASN A 607 17.08 21.09 -3.83
N ALA A 608 18.07 21.69 -4.47
CA ALA A 608 17.86 22.74 -5.45
C ALA A 608 18.81 22.56 -6.61
N TYR A 609 18.26 22.63 -7.83
CA TYR A 609 19.05 22.56 -9.04
C TYR A 609 18.56 23.54 -10.11
N GLY A 610 19.49 23.94 -10.96
CA GLY A 610 19.22 24.74 -12.14
C GLY A 610 20.01 24.21 -13.32
N GLY A 611 19.57 24.53 -14.51
CA GLY A 611 20.25 24.05 -15.70
C GLY A 611 19.87 24.75 -16.98
N VAL A 612 20.48 24.28 -18.05
CA VAL A 612 20.35 24.85 -19.39
C VAL A 612 20.32 23.75 -20.44
N HIS A 613 19.44 23.93 -21.43
CA HIS A 613 19.46 23.18 -22.68
C HIS A 613 20.50 23.81 -23.60
N LEU A 614 21.67 23.17 -23.73
CA LEU A 614 22.72 23.63 -24.65
C LEU A 614 22.31 23.42 -26.11
N THR A 615 21.56 22.34 -26.37
CA THR A 615 20.89 22.05 -27.65
C THR A 615 19.58 21.32 -27.35
N GLU A 616 18.76 21.04 -28.36
CA GLU A 616 17.55 20.21 -28.19
C GLU A 616 17.86 18.81 -27.62
N GLY A 617 19.06 18.28 -27.90
CA GLY A 617 19.50 16.95 -27.47
C GLY A 617 20.54 16.93 -26.37
N LEU A 618 20.85 18.06 -25.71
CA LEU A 618 21.85 18.12 -24.61
C LEU A 618 21.39 19.05 -23.49
N LYS A 619 21.23 18.49 -22.29
CA LYS A 619 20.81 19.16 -21.06
C LYS A 619 21.93 19.08 -20.02
N LEU A 620 22.24 20.21 -19.39
CA LEU A 620 23.13 20.27 -18.24
C LEU A 620 22.36 20.74 -17.01
N THR A 621 22.54 20.06 -15.88
CA THR A 621 21.95 20.37 -14.58
C THR A 621 23.06 20.48 -13.54
N LEU A 622 23.01 21.50 -12.69
CA LEU A 622 23.85 21.65 -11.51
C LEU A 622 22.95 21.81 -10.30
N GLY A 623 23.22 21.04 -9.25
CA GLY A 623 22.40 21.03 -8.06
C GLY A 623 23.19 20.82 -6.77
N ARG A 624 22.50 21.10 -5.67
CA ARG A 624 23.00 20.84 -4.32
C ARG A 624 21.81 20.45 -3.45
N GLY A 625 22.02 19.49 -2.57
CA GLY A 625 21.05 19.07 -1.58
C GLY A 625 21.69 18.73 -0.25
N GLY A 626 20.85 18.65 0.76
CA GLY A 626 21.21 18.19 2.09
C GLY A 626 20.00 17.56 2.77
N VAL A 627 20.25 16.50 3.51
CA VAL A 627 19.28 15.75 4.30
C VAL A 627 19.87 15.55 5.70
N GLY A 628 19.05 15.69 6.73
CA GLY A 628 19.38 15.33 8.10
C GLY A 628 18.38 14.31 8.64
N GLU A 629 18.85 13.42 9.50
CA GLU A 629 18.00 12.63 10.38
C GLU A 629 17.61 13.50 11.59
N ILE A 630 16.33 13.51 11.97
CA ILE A 630 15.83 14.44 13.02
C ILE A 630 16.07 13.83 14.41
N SER A 631 15.94 12.52 14.54
CA SER A 631 16.22 11.79 15.80
C SER A 631 17.72 11.75 16.13
N SER A 632 18.59 11.66 15.12
CA SER A 632 20.04 11.48 15.30
C SER A 632 20.85 12.70 14.82
N LYS A 633 22.19 12.61 14.86
CA LYS A 633 23.09 13.66 14.31
C LYS A 633 23.58 13.38 12.88
N ARG A 634 23.00 12.38 12.20
CA ARG A 634 23.41 11.98 10.85
C ARG A 634 22.92 12.97 9.79
N GLU A 635 23.78 13.30 8.84
CA GLU A 635 23.56 14.19 7.71
C GLU A 635 24.15 13.65 6.39
N ALA A 636 23.39 13.82 5.31
CA ALA A 636 23.82 13.60 3.94
C ALA A 636 23.86 14.94 3.21
N ARG A 637 25.00 15.29 2.60
CA ARG A 637 25.15 16.50 1.79
C ARG A 637 25.80 16.17 0.47
N GLN A 638 25.24 16.71 -0.60
CA GLN A 638 25.82 16.52 -1.92
C GLN A 638 25.74 17.75 -2.80
N THR A 639 26.76 17.91 -3.64
CA THR A 639 26.76 18.85 -4.77
C THR A 639 27.01 18.05 -6.03
N TYR A 640 26.12 18.20 -7.02
CA TYR A 640 26.12 17.33 -8.18
C TYR A 640 25.95 18.09 -9.50
N ALA A 641 26.39 17.42 -10.56
CA ALA A 641 26.24 17.84 -11.93
C ALA A 641 25.74 16.66 -12.76
N ILE A 642 24.70 16.88 -13.56
CA ILE A 642 24.16 15.89 -14.49
C ILE A 642 24.26 16.45 -15.91
N ALA A 643 24.82 15.68 -16.82
CA ALA A 643 24.74 15.92 -18.26
C ALA A 643 23.97 14.78 -18.92
N THR A 644 22.86 15.09 -19.60
CA THR A 644 22.10 14.12 -20.37
C THR A 644 22.05 14.53 -21.83
N GLY A 645 22.22 13.56 -22.72
CA GLY A 645 22.10 13.80 -24.15
C GLY A 645 21.36 12.68 -24.87
N ASP A 646 20.50 13.05 -25.82
CA ASP A 646 19.84 12.14 -26.74
C ASP A 646 19.94 12.73 -28.15
N TRP A 647 20.62 12.01 -29.03
CA TRP A 647 20.73 12.36 -30.44
C TRP A 647 20.24 11.20 -31.29
N SER A 648 19.08 11.40 -31.92
CA SER A 648 18.50 10.45 -32.86
C SER A 648 18.66 10.95 -34.30
N ARG A 649 19.28 10.13 -35.14
CA ARG A 649 19.37 10.29 -36.61
C ARG A 649 18.82 9.03 -37.27
N PRO A 650 18.49 9.03 -38.58
CA PRO A 650 17.81 7.88 -39.21
C PRO A 650 18.56 6.54 -39.15
N TRP A 651 19.86 6.56 -38.87
CA TRP A 651 20.78 5.43 -38.93
C TRP A 651 21.63 5.28 -37.66
N THR A 652 21.52 6.22 -36.72
CA THR A 652 22.28 6.21 -35.46
C THR A 652 21.44 6.76 -34.31
N LYS A 653 21.56 6.16 -33.13
CA LYS A 653 21.00 6.69 -31.89
C LYS A 653 22.09 6.73 -30.83
N LEU A 654 22.36 7.91 -30.30
CA LEU A 654 23.35 8.12 -29.24
C LEU A 654 22.64 8.64 -28.00
N ARG A 655 22.86 7.99 -26.86
CA ARG A 655 22.41 8.48 -25.56
C ARG A 655 23.59 8.57 -24.62
N LEU A 656 23.65 9.66 -23.88
CA LEU A 656 24.68 9.96 -22.90
C LEU A 656 24.02 10.33 -21.57
N TYR A 657 24.56 9.80 -20.49
CA TYR A 657 24.28 10.20 -19.13
C TYR A 657 25.60 10.29 -18.37
N GLN A 658 25.82 11.41 -17.69
CA GLN A 658 26.97 11.62 -16.83
C GLN A 658 26.48 12.28 -15.55
N TYR A 659 26.75 11.66 -14.41
CA TYR A 659 26.39 12.14 -13.08
C TYR A 659 27.65 12.19 -12.24
N ALA A 660 28.09 13.39 -11.87
CA ALA A 660 29.27 13.61 -11.04
C ALA A 660 28.84 14.34 -9.76
N ARG A 661 29.27 13.84 -8.60
CA ARG A 661 28.86 14.38 -7.31
C ARG A 661 29.98 14.32 -6.27
N PHE A 662 30.00 15.34 -5.41
CA PHE A 662 30.74 15.32 -4.15
C PHE A 662 29.72 15.05 -3.06
N VAL A 663 29.98 14.03 -2.24
CA VAL A 663 29.06 13.53 -1.22
C VAL A 663 29.79 13.49 0.13
N GLN A 664 29.05 13.81 1.19
CA GLN A 664 29.41 13.56 2.58
C GLN A 664 28.17 12.98 3.25
N ASP A 665 28.20 11.73 3.69
CA ASP A 665 26.99 10.98 4.03
C ASP A 665 27.22 9.94 5.13
N ASP A 666 26.68 10.18 6.31
CA ASP A 666 26.70 9.23 7.42
C ASP A 666 25.29 8.69 7.75
N ILE A 667 24.29 8.91 6.89
CA ILE A 667 22.95 8.34 7.01
C ILE A 667 22.96 6.94 6.41
N GLN A 668 22.61 5.93 7.21
CA GLN A 668 22.54 4.56 6.73
C GLN A 668 21.17 4.26 6.12
N ASP A 669 21.07 4.34 4.79
CA ASP A 669 19.83 4.12 4.06
C ASP A 669 19.74 2.70 3.49
N ASN A 670 19.33 1.75 4.33
CA ASN A 670 19.09 0.36 3.93
C ASN A 670 17.97 0.28 2.86
N ALA A 671 18.05 -0.75 2.02
CA ALA A 671 17.07 -1.01 0.97
C ALA A 671 16.81 -2.51 0.81
N VAL A 672 15.64 -2.84 0.28
CA VAL A 672 15.26 -4.18 -0.16
C VAL A 672 15.41 -4.25 -1.68
N ILE A 673 16.05 -5.31 -2.19
CA ILE A 673 16.17 -5.53 -3.64
C ILE A 673 15.72 -6.93 -4.04
N TRP A 674 15.25 -7.06 -5.28
CA TRP A 674 14.98 -8.35 -5.90
C TRP A 674 16.24 -8.91 -6.59
N VAL A 675 16.65 -10.13 -6.24
CA VAL A 675 17.79 -10.83 -6.85
C VAL A 675 17.35 -12.18 -7.41
N ASP A 676 17.28 -12.32 -8.73
CA ASP A 676 16.96 -13.59 -9.37
C ASP A 676 18.08 -14.65 -9.21
N PRO A 677 17.75 -15.92 -8.92
CA PRO A 677 16.41 -16.50 -8.69
C PRO A 677 16.01 -16.54 -7.19
N ASN A 678 16.77 -15.88 -6.33
CA ASN A 678 16.68 -16.00 -4.86
C ASN A 678 15.51 -15.19 -4.26
N GLY A 679 15.01 -14.19 -4.98
CA GLY A 679 13.94 -13.29 -4.51
C GLY A 679 14.48 -12.10 -3.72
N PHE A 680 13.73 -11.67 -2.70
CA PHE A 680 14.07 -10.50 -1.88
C PHE A 680 15.33 -10.70 -1.03
N LEU A 681 16.16 -9.66 -1.02
CA LEU A 681 17.33 -9.55 -0.17
C LEU A 681 17.37 -8.15 0.46
N GLU A 682 17.43 -8.11 1.78
CA GLU A 682 17.76 -6.88 2.51
C GLU A 682 19.24 -6.55 2.31
N VAL A 683 19.51 -5.31 1.91
CA VAL A 683 20.85 -4.77 1.71
C VAL A 683 21.08 -3.66 2.71
N VAL A 684 22.06 -3.90 3.59
CA VAL A 684 22.53 -2.90 4.53
C VAL A 684 23.43 -1.92 3.79
N ASP A 685 23.17 -0.62 3.94
CA ASP A 685 24.00 0.41 3.34
C ASP A 685 25.40 0.40 4.00
N PRO A 686 26.46 0.15 3.21
CA PRO A 686 27.84 0.15 3.72
C PRO A 686 28.38 1.57 3.97
N LEU A 687 27.61 2.62 3.70
CA LEU A 687 27.99 4.03 3.78
C LEU A 687 29.12 4.41 2.84
N GLU A 688 29.26 3.77 1.67
CA GLU A 688 30.40 3.95 0.73
C GLU A 688 30.69 5.41 0.33
N ALA A 689 29.71 6.30 0.52
CA ALA A 689 29.76 7.73 0.20
C ALA A 689 30.06 8.68 1.40
N GLU A 690 30.53 8.16 2.54
CA GLU A 690 30.86 8.93 3.77
C GLU A 690 31.62 10.25 3.53
N ASP A 691 32.67 10.21 2.71
CA ASP A 691 33.21 11.40 2.04
C ASP A 691 33.84 10.95 0.72
N ALA A 692 33.10 11.13 -0.38
CA ALA A 692 33.52 10.63 -1.68
C ALA A 692 33.26 11.62 -2.82
N PHE A 693 34.08 11.52 -3.86
CA PHE A 693 33.71 11.99 -5.19
C PHE A 693 33.26 10.79 -6.02
N ILE A 694 32.03 10.85 -6.53
CA ILE A 694 31.42 9.77 -7.30
C ILE A 694 31.15 10.27 -8.71
N SER A 695 31.53 9.47 -9.70
CA SER A 695 31.30 9.74 -11.11
C SER A 695 30.71 8.51 -11.79
N THR A 696 29.43 8.59 -12.13
CA THR A 696 28.69 7.59 -12.90
C THR A 696 28.53 8.08 -14.33
N GLY A 697 28.94 7.27 -15.30
CA GLY A 697 28.74 7.57 -16.71
C GLY A 697 28.11 6.40 -17.46
N TYR A 698 27.19 6.71 -18.35
CA TYR A 698 26.50 5.74 -19.20
C TYR A 698 26.37 6.26 -20.63
N LEU A 699 26.70 5.43 -21.60
CA LEU A 699 26.68 5.75 -23.02
C LEU A 699 26.07 4.60 -23.81
N THR A 700 25.11 4.88 -24.68
CA THR A 700 24.63 3.91 -25.67
C THR A 700 24.80 4.43 -27.08
N PHE A 701 25.23 3.55 -27.97
CA PHE A 701 25.34 3.83 -29.40
C PHE A 701 24.74 2.70 -30.22
N ASP A 702 23.63 3.00 -30.88
CA ASP A 702 22.96 2.09 -31.82
C ASP A 702 23.21 2.54 -33.26
N TYR A 703 23.49 1.59 -34.15
CA TYR A 703 23.72 1.81 -35.57
C TYR A 703 22.91 0.83 -36.41
N SER A 704 22.16 1.36 -37.38
CA SER A 704 21.30 0.61 -38.31
C SER A 704 21.47 1.07 -39.77
N GLY A 705 22.57 1.75 -40.09
CA GLY A 705 22.80 2.31 -41.43
C GLY A 705 23.07 1.28 -42.53
N ILE A 706 23.46 0.05 -42.18
CA ILE A 706 23.60 -1.06 -43.12
C ILE A 706 22.34 -1.92 -43.06
N LYS A 707 21.72 -2.18 -44.21
CA LYS A 707 20.49 -2.99 -44.29
C LYS A 707 20.68 -4.31 -43.55
N ASN A 708 19.73 -4.62 -42.65
CA ASN A 708 19.70 -5.80 -41.80
C ASN A 708 20.82 -5.88 -40.74
N LEU A 709 21.80 -4.98 -40.68
CA LEU A 709 22.80 -4.99 -39.62
C LEU A 709 22.38 -4.04 -38.51
N ASN A 710 22.18 -4.59 -37.32
CA ASN A 710 22.01 -3.79 -36.11
C ASN A 710 23.26 -3.96 -35.26
N VAL A 711 23.82 -2.84 -34.81
CA VAL A 711 24.93 -2.80 -33.86
C VAL A 711 24.49 -1.96 -32.67
N GLY A 712 24.68 -2.48 -31.47
CA GLY A 712 24.39 -1.78 -30.23
C GLY A 712 25.60 -1.82 -29.32
N ASN A 713 26.00 -0.69 -28.76
CA ASN A 713 27.11 -0.59 -27.82
C ASN A 713 26.61 0.09 -26.56
N LYS A 714 27.02 -0.41 -25.39
CA LYS A 714 26.75 0.17 -24.10
C LYS A 714 28.05 0.27 -23.32
N VAL A 715 28.31 1.41 -22.71
CA VAL A 715 29.42 1.61 -21.78
C VAL A 715 28.84 2.18 -20.51
N LYS A 716 29.16 1.57 -19.37
CA LYS A 716 28.86 2.10 -18.05
C LYS A 716 30.13 2.13 -17.23
N TYR A 717 30.33 3.19 -16.44
CA TYR A 717 31.31 3.18 -15.38
C TYR A 717 30.77 3.86 -14.13
N ASP A 718 31.18 3.37 -12.97
CA ASP A 718 30.95 4.00 -11.67
C ASP A 718 32.30 4.12 -10.98
N TRP A 719 32.75 5.35 -10.75
CA TRP A 719 34.05 5.62 -10.14
C TRP A 719 33.89 6.35 -8.83
N TYR A 720 34.40 5.75 -7.76
CA TYR A 720 34.39 6.26 -6.40
C TYR A 720 35.82 6.63 -6.02
N LYS A 721 35.99 7.90 -5.66
CA LYS A 721 37.24 8.41 -5.10
C LYS A 721 36.99 8.83 -3.66
N GLN A 722 37.51 8.05 -2.72
CA GLN A 722 37.43 8.31 -1.28
C GLN A 722 38.20 9.58 -0.92
N ARG A 723 37.69 10.32 0.05
CA ARG A 723 38.20 11.64 0.49
C ARG A 723 38.16 11.70 2.03
N GLY A 724 38.76 12.75 2.59
CA GLY A 724 38.71 12.99 4.03
C GLY A 724 39.27 11.82 4.86
N GLY A 725 38.66 11.57 6.02
CA GLY A 725 39.00 10.43 6.89
C GLY A 725 38.56 9.08 6.32
N ALA A 726 37.57 9.04 5.43
CA ALA A 726 37.14 7.81 4.76
C ALA A 726 38.24 7.22 3.87
N ALA A 727 39.14 8.07 3.32
CA ALA A 727 40.30 7.61 2.55
C ALA A 727 41.36 6.87 3.40
N ASP A 728 41.31 6.97 4.73
CA ASP A 728 42.22 6.24 5.63
C ASP A 728 41.74 4.79 5.89
N THR A 729 40.43 4.53 5.74
CA THR A 729 39.80 3.24 6.03
C THR A 729 39.29 2.51 4.78
N ARG A 730 39.16 3.20 3.64
CA ARG A 730 38.58 2.66 2.40
C ARG A 730 39.38 3.01 1.15
N ASP A 731 39.35 2.09 0.19
CA ASP A 731 40.01 2.23 -1.10
C ASP A 731 39.10 2.87 -2.17
N ASN A 732 39.73 3.44 -3.20
CA ASN A 732 39.02 3.90 -4.40
C ASN A 732 38.50 2.70 -5.20
N ARG A 733 37.34 2.86 -5.85
CA ARG A 733 36.67 1.79 -6.58
C ARG A 733 36.28 2.22 -7.99
N LEU A 734 36.39 1.30 -8.93
CA LEU A 734 35.90 1.43 -10.30
C LEU A 734 35.07 0.22 -10.68
N PHE A 735 33.84 0.46 -11.13
CA PHE A 735 33.12 -0.43 -12.02
C PHE A 735 33.27 0.10 -13.45
N LEU A 736 33.61 -0.77 -14.41
CA LEU A 736 33.61 -0.48 -15.84
C LEU A 736 33.03 -1.66 -16.60
N GLY A 737 31.87 -1.45 -17.21
CA GLY A 737 31.18 -2.41 -18.06
C GLY A 737 31.11 -1.92 -19.50
N ILE A 738 31.45 -2.79 -20.46
CA ILE A 738 31.31 -2.52 -21.89
C ILE A 738 30.57 -3.69 -22.54
N ILE A 739 29.45 -3.41 -23.21
CA ILE A 739 28.70 -4.40 -23.98
C ILE A 739 28.71 -3.98 -25.44
N ASN A 740 29.11 -4.90 -26.32
CA ASN A 740 28.98 -4.75 -27.76
C ASN A 740 28.04 -5.85 -28.26
N LYS A 741 27.06 -5.49 -29.08
CA LYS A 741 26.10 -6.39 -29.71
C LYS A 741 26.09 -6.13 -31.20
N ALA A 742 26.01 -7.19 -32.00
CA ALA A 742 25.69 -7.08 -33.41
C ALA A 742 24.81 -8.25 -33.83
N ASP A 743 23.84 -7.98 -34.70
CA ASP A 743 23.05 -9.02 -35.34
C ASP A 743 22.75 -8.70 -36.80
N TYR A 744 22.56 -9.77 -37.57
CA TYR A 744 22.33 -9.67 -39.01
C TYR A 744 21.29 -10.69 -39.50
N PRO A 745 19.98 -10.43 -39.37
CA PRO A 745 18.92 -11.28 -39.91
C PRO A 745 19.09 -11.52 -41.42
N LEU A 746 19.23 -12.79 -41.77
CA LEU A 746 19.48 -13.30 -43.11
C LEU A 746 18.32 -14.19 -43.57
N PRO A 747 17.27 -13.62 -44.18
CA PRO A 747 16.24 -14.42 -44.85
C PRO A 747 16.85 -15.07 -46.10
N ILE A 748 16.92 -16.41 -46.11
CA ILE A 748 17.43 -17.18 -47.27
C ILE A 748 16.28 -17.56 -48.20
N THR A 749 15.15 -17.96 -47.62
CA THR A 749 13.90 -18.27 -48.32
C THR A 749 12.71 -17.85 -47.46
N ASP A 750 11.49 -17.93 -48.00
CA ASP A 750 10.25 -17.68 -47.24
C ASP A 750 10.07 -18.62 -46.03
N ARG A 751 10.80 -19.74 -45.98
CA ARG A 751 10.69 -20.75 -44.91
C ARG A 751 11.95 -20.90 -44.06
N LEU A 752 13.05 -20.24 -44.42
CA LEU A 752 14.35 -20.39 -43.75
C LEU A 752 15.00 -19.02 -43.58
N ALA A 753 15.28 -18.67 -42.33
CA ALA A 753 16.05 -17.49 -41.97
C ALA A 753 17.15 -17.88 -40.98
N PHE A 754 18.36 -17.37 -41.22
CA PHE A 754 19.45 -17.42 -40.25
C PHE A 754 19.56 -16.10 -39.52
N TRP A 755 19.96 -16.16 -38.26
CA TRP A 755 20.18 -14.99 -37.43
C TRP A 755 21.50 -15.15 -36.67
N PRO A 756 22.63 -14.82 -37.33
CA PRO A 756 23.89 -14.63 -36.63
C PRO A 756 23.79 -13.44 -35.69
N ARG A 757 24.23 -13.66 -34.44
CA ARG A 757 24.25 -12.70 -33.35
C ARG A 757 25.59 -12.81 -32.64
N TRP A 758 26.12 -11.67 -32.22
CA TRP A 758 27.34 -11.59 -31.42
C TRP A 758 27.09 -10.64 -30.26
N LYS A 759 27.48 -11.06 -29.05
CA LYS A 759 27.53 -10.20 -27.87
C LYS A 759 28.90 -10.36 -27.24
N ALA A 760 29.58 -9.25 -26.93
CA ALA A 760 30.77 -9.24 -26.11
C ALA A 760 30.50 -8.40 -24.86
N ILE A 761 30.95 -8.88 -23.70
CA ILE A 761 30.84 -8.19 -22.42
C ILE A 761 32.24 -8.12 -21.83
N PHE A 762 32.71 -6.91 -21.55
CA PHE A 762 33.90 -6.67 -20.75
C PHE A 762 33.45 -6.06 -19.42
N ARG A 763 34.01 -6.57 -18.32
CA ARG A 763 33.69 -6.10 -16.97
C ARG A 763 34.98 -5.96 -16.18
N LYS A 764 35.13 -4.83 -15.52
CA LYS A 764 36.16 -4.59 -14.50
C LYS A 764 35.51 -4.05 -13.24
N VAL A 765 35.75 -4.71 -12.11
CA VAL A 765 35.23 -4.33 -10.80
C VAL A 765 36.38 -4.37 -9.81
N ASP A 766 36.68 -3.21 -9.22
CA ASP A 766 37.57 -3.13 -8.07
C ASP A 766 36.76 -3.48 -6.78
N PRO A 767 37.36 -4.21 -5.83
CA PRO A 767 36.68 -4.68 -4.62
C PRO A 767 36.20 -3.51 -3.73
N ARG A 768 35.07 -3.71 -3.03
CA ARG A 768 34.49 -2.75 -2.07
C ARG A 768 35.17 -2.83 -0.71
N MET A 769 35.49 -4.04 -0.27
CA MET A 769 36.07 -4.34 1.03
C MET A 769 37.28 -5.27 0.92
N ALA A 770 38.16 -5.22 1.93
CA ALA A 770 39.29 -6.13 2.04
C ALA A 770 38.78 -7.59 2.13
N GLY A 771 39.17 -8.42 1.14
CA GLY A 771 38.75 -9.83 1.04
C GLY A 771 37.79 -10.11 -0.13
N GLU A 772 37.22 -9.09 -0.76
CA GLU A 772 36.51 -9.25 -2.04
C GLU A 772 37.49 -9.47 -3.19
N THR A 773 37.05 -10.20 -4.20
CA THR A 773 37.82 -10.37 -5.43
C THR A 773 37.73 -9.17 -6.33
N LYS A 774 38.89 -8.75 -6.80
CA LYS A 774 38.97 -7.95 -8.02
C LYS A 774 38.51 -8.80 -9.20
N ILE A 775 37.65 -8.24 -10.04
CA ILE A 775 37.09 -8.93 -11.20
C ILE A 775 37.55 -8.18 -12.46
N THR A 776 38.24 -8.87 -13.36
CA THR A 776 38.46 -8.37 -14.73
C THR A 776 38.14 -9.49 -15.70
N GLU A 777 37.01 -9.40 -16.38
CA GLU A 777 36.46 -10.49 -17.18
C GLU A 777 36.11 -10.04 -18.59
N TRP A 778 36.26 -10.96 -19.53
CA TRP A 778 35.91 -10.75 -20.92
C TRP A 778 35.19 -11.96 -21.50
N SER A 779 33.92 -11.75 -21.88
CA SER A 779 33.03 -12.77 -22.42
C SER A 779 32.66 -12.48 -23.87
N HIS A 780 32.75 -13.49 -24.73
CA HIS A 780 32.24 -13.44 -26.10
C HIS A 780 31.22 -14.54 -26.32
N PHE A 781 30.04 -14.14 -26.81
CA PHE A 781 28.97 -15.04 -27.20
C PHE A 781 28.73 -14.90 -28.69
N PHE A 782 28.98 -15.97 -29.45
CA PHE A 782 28.66 -16.07 -30.87
C PHE A 782 27.48 -17.01 -31.03
N MET A 783 26.35 -16.50 -31.44
CA MET A 783 25.11 -17.25 -31.58
C MET A 783 24.72 -17.33 -33.05
N LEU A 784 24.34 -18.52 -33.51
CA LEU A 784 23.70 -18.71 -34.80
C LEU A 784 22.41 -19.47 -34.56
N SER A 785 21.28 -18.78 -34.75
CA SER A 785 19.95 -19.39 -34.69
C SER A 785 19.30 -19.44 -36.06
N SER A 786 18.44 -20.43 -36.27
CA SER A 786 17.66 -20.60 -37.48
C SER A 786 16.24 -21.06 -37.16
N LYS A 787 15.30 -20.65 -38.00
CA LYS A 787 13.89 -21.05 -37.95
C LYS A 787 13.47 -21.61 -39.30
N TYR A 788 13.02 -22.86 -39.31
CA TYR A 788 12.58 -23.57 -40.50
C TYR A 788 11.09 -23.96 -40.41
N PHE A 789 10.27 -23.41 -41.29
CA PHE A 789 8.83 -23.73 -41.34
C PHE A 789 8.59 -25.04 -42.12
N ILE A 790 8.14 -26.08 -41.41
CA ILE A 790 7.71 -27.36 -41.99
C ILE A 790 6.28 -27.21 -42.54
N LEU A 791 5.41 -26.59 -41.74
CA LEU A 791 4.03 -26.20 -42.05
C LEU A 791 3.82 -24.75 -41.58
N PRO A 792 2.77 -24.04 -42.03
CA PRO A 792 2.49 -22.68 -41.56
C PRO A 792 2.36 -22.55 -40.04
N SER A 793 1.94 -23.63 -39.36
CA SER A 793 1.80 -23.69 -37.91
C SER A 793 2.83 -24.58 -37.20
N THR A 794 3.74 -25.24 -37.93
CA THR A 794 4.77 -26.12 -37.36
C THR A 794 6.15 -25.73 -37.87
N PHE A 795 7.06 -25.38 -36.97
CA PHE A 795 8.42 -24.99 -37.32
C PHE A 795 9.44 -25.62 -36.38
N LEU A 796 10.64 -25.84 -36.93
CA LEU A 796 11.81 -26.29 -36.20
C LEU A 796 12.74 -25.10 -35.99
N GLU A 797 13.14 -24.87 -34.74
CA GLU A 797 14.15 -23.92 -34.34
C GLU A 797 15.39 -24.67 -33.90
N TYR A 798 16.55 -24.20 -34.33
CA TYR A 798 17.82 -24.74 -33.89
C TYR A 798 18.85 -23.63 -33.75
N GLY A 799 19.74 -23.79 -32.78
CA GLY A 799 20.72 -22.78 -32.42
C GLY A 799 22.04 -23.41 -31.98
N VAL A 800 23.13 -22.74 -32.33
CA VAL A 800 24.46 -22.97 -31.76
C VAL A 800 24.90 -21.69 -31.08
N GLU A 801 25.38 -21.77 -29.85
CA GLU A 801 26.09 -20.68 -29.18
C GLU A 801 27.49 -21.14 -28.81
N LEU A 802 28.49 -20.33 -29.16
CA LEU A 802 29.87 -20.47 -28.70
C LEU A 802 30.15 -19.38 -27.68
N ASN A 803 30.58 -19.79 -26.49
CA ASN A 803 30.97 -18.91 -25.41
C ASN A 803 32.49 -18.97 -25.24
N VAL A 804 33.16 -17.83 -25.22
CA VAL A 804 34.57 -17.72 -24.83
C VAL A 804 34.64 -16.78 -23.64
N PHE A 805 34.96 -17.34 -22.47
CA PHE A 805 35.14 -16.60 -21.23
C PHE A 805 36.60 -16.54 -20.86
N ARG A 806 37.09 -15.34 -20.54
CA ARG A 806 38.45 -15.10 -20.05
C ARG A 806 38.38 -14.31 -18.75
N ASN A 807 38.92 -14.89 -17.68
CA ASN A 807 39.27 -14.20 -16.47
C ASN A 807 40.68 -13.63 -16.66
N LEU A 808 40.77 -12.31 -16.68
CA LEU A 808 42.01 -11.57 -16.94
C LEU A 808 42.78 -11.27 -15.64
N GLU A 809 42.34 -11.79 -14.50
CA GLU A 809 43.07 -11.78 -13.24
C GLU A 809 43.77 -13.12 -13.00
N ASP A 810 44.91 -13.08 -12.31
CA ASP A 810 45.66 -14.29 -11.97
C ASP A 810 44.88 -15.13 -10.95
N LYS A 811 44.94 -16.46 -11.11
CA LYS A 811 44.30 -17.39 -10.18
C LYS A 811 44.89 -17.23 -8.77
N PRO A 812 44.09 -16.84 -7.76
CA PRO A 812 44.58 -16.66 -6.40
C PRO A 812 44.93 -18.03 -5.77
N GLU A 813 45.88 -18.04 -4.83
CA GLU A 813 46.28 -19.27 -4.11
C GLU A 813 45.11 -19.91 -3.36
N ILE A 814 44.23 -19.08 -2.79
CA ILE A 814 42.96 -19.48 -2.20
C ILE A 814 41.87 -18.99 -3.13
N VAL A 815 41.16 -19.91 -3.78
CA VAL A 815 40.06 -19.59 -4.71
C VAL A 815 38.87 -19.08 -3.89
N PRO A 816 38.53 -17.79 -3.98
CA PRO A 816 37.42 -17.22 -3.25
C PRO A 816 36.09 -17.57 -3.94
N PRO A 817 34.97 -17.48 -3.22
CA PRO A 817 33.64 -17.66 -3.80
C PRO A 817 33.42 -16.72 -4.98
N GLY A 818 32.98 -17.26 -6.13
CA GLY A 818 32.66 -16.46 -7.32
C GLY A 818 33.80 -16.27 -8.34
N TYR A 819 35.03 -16.72 -8.04
CA TYR A 819 36.09 -16.78 -9.06
C TYR A 819 35.77 -17.88 -10.09
N ILE A 820 35.81 -17.53 -11.38
CA ILE A 820 35.57 -18.45 -12.50
C ILE A 820 36.86 -18.57 -13.32
N ASP A 821 37.32 -19.79 -13.58
CA ASP A 821 38.46 -20.04 -14.46
C ASP A 821 38.09 -19.84 -15.94
N ASP A 822 39.10 -19.61 -16.79
CA ASP A 822 38.94 -19.54 -18.24
C ASP A 822 38.23 -20.76 -18.80
N PHE A 823 37.22 -20.53 -19.66
CA PHE A 823 36.54 -21.63 -20.34
C PHE A 823 36.10 -21.30 -21.75
N THR A 824 35.84 -22.37 -22.50
CA THR A 824 35.10 -22.29 -23.77
C THR A 824 33.85 -23.14 -23.66
N GLY A 825 32.69 -22.52 -23.90
CA GLY A 825 31.39 -23.14 -23.89
C GLY A 825 30.84 -23.40 -25.29
N THR A 826 30.10 -24.47 -25.47
CA THR A 826 29.30 -24.74 -26.67
C THR A 826 27.91 -25.17 -26.25
N VAL A 827 26.90 -24.46 -26.75
CA VAL A 827 25.49 -24.79 -26.52
C VAL A 827 24.85 -25.17 -27.85
N LEU A 828 24.16 -26.31 -27.85
CA LEU A 828 23.31 -26.75 -28.95
C LEU A 828 21.87 -26.76 -28.46
N ALA A 829 20.98 -26.10 -29.20
CA ALA A 829 19.55 -26.12 -28.92
C ALA A 829 18.77 -26.57 -30.15
N LEU A 830 17.75 -27.41 -29.93
CA LEU A 830 16.81 -27.87 -30.94
C LEU A 830 15.40 -27.84 -30.33
N GLN A 831 14.46 -27.19 -31.01
CA GLN A 831 13.07 -27.07 -30.56
C GLN A 831 12.12 -27.26 -31.75
N LEU A 832 11.18 -28.19 -31.63
CA LEU A 832 10.03 -28.31 -32.51
C LEU A 832 8.84 -27.60 -31.87
N THR A 833 8.27 -26.63 -32.59
CA THR A 833 7.10 -25.87 -32.15
C THR A 833 5.93 -26.12 -33.07
N ASN A 834 4.77 -26.47 -32.49
CA ASN A 834 3.51 -26.61 -33.19
C ASN A 834 2.43 -25.69 -32.57
N LYS A 835 1.80 -24.87 -33.41
CA LYS A 835 0.64 -24.07 -33.06
C LYS A 835 -0.63 -24.75 -33.57
N SER A 836 -1.62 -24.92 -32.72
CA SER A 836 -2.90 -25.53 -33.07
C SER A 836 -4.05 -24.89 -32.27
N SER A 837 -5.29 -25.19 -32.62
CA SER A 837 -6.46 -24.76 -31.85
C SER A 837 -7.14 -25.99 -31.23
N TYR A 838 -7.49 -25.92 -29.95
CA TYR A 838 -8.15 -26.99 -29.23
C TYR A 838 -9.14 -26.43 -28.20
N LEU A 839 -10.40 -26.85 -28.27
CA LEU A 839 -11.48 -26.44 -27.35
C LEU A 839 -11.61 -24.90 -27.17
N GLY A 840 -11.38 -24.12 -28.23
CA GLY A 840 -11.45 -22.66 -28.19
C GLY A 840 -10.16 -21.95 -27.71
N TYR A 841 -9.10 -22.71 -27.41
CA TYR A 841 -7.79 -22.18 -27.07
C TYR A 841 -6.83 -22.33 -28.25
N ALA A 842 -5.96 -21.32 -28.45
CA ALA A 842 -4.76 -21.43 -29.26
C ALA A 842 -3.67 -22.14 -28.43
N LEU A 843 -3.34 -23.37 -28.80
CA LEU A 843 -2.26 -24.15 -28.22
C LEU A 843 -0.93 -23.90 -28.92
N THR A 844 0.14 -23.79 -28.15
CA THR A 844 1.53 -23.85 -28.64
C THR A 844 2.28 -24.94 -27.90
N MET A 845 2.65 -26.01 -28.60
CA MET A 845 3.47 -27.10 -28.07
C MET A 845 4.92 -26.89 -28.50
N ASN A 846 5.84 -26.91 -27.54
CA ASN A 846 7.28 -26.90 -27.75
C ASN A 846 7.87 -28.20 -27.22
N ALA A 847 8.59 -28.94 -28.05
CA ALA A 847 9.36 -30.12 -27.64
C ALA A 847 10.80 -29.94 -28.09
N GLY A 848 11.77 -30.11 -27.19
CA GLY A 848 13.14 -29.76 -27.51
C GLY A 848 14.19 -30.39 -26.62
N PHE A 849 15.43 -30.12 -27.01
CA PHE A 849 16.64 -30.55 -26.37
C PHE A 849 17.64 -29.38 -26.36
N LEU A 850 18.28 -29.17 -25.22
CA LEU A 850 19.40 -28.26 -25.07
C LEU A 850 20.58 -29.02 -24.46
N TRP A 851 21.77 -28.80 -24.98
CA TRP A 851 23.02 -29.34 -24.47
C TRP A 851 24.03 -28.22 -24.31
N ASP A 852 24.50 -28.00 -23.09
CA ASP A 852 25.56 -27.04 -22.75
C ASP A 852 26.80 -27.84 -22.34
N ARG A 853 27.94 -27.55 -22.97
CA ARG A 853 29.24 -28.09 -22.60
C ARG A 853 30.21 -26.96 -22.37
N ARG A 854 30.81 -26.89 -21.18
CA ARG A 854 31.87 -25.95 -20.81
C ARG A 854 33.17 -26.71 -20.57
N SER A 855 34.21 -26.34 -21.31
CA SER A 855 35.55 -26.91 -21.15
C SER A 855 36.43 -25.89 -20.43
N PHE A 856 36.82 -26.22 -19.20
CA PHE A 856 37.89 -25.56 -18.45
C PHE A 856 39.22 -26.27 -18.73
N GLU A 857 40.33 -25.75 -18.20
CA GLU A 857 41.65 -26.37 -18.37
C GLU A 857 41.75 -27.75 -17.70
N LEU A 858 41.12 -27.91 -16.52
CA LEU A 858 41.20 -29.12 -15.70
C LEU A 858 39.92 -29.96 -15.69
N GLU A 859 38.78 -29.37 -16.06
CA GLU A 859 37.47 -29.99 -15.94
C GLU A 859 36.58 -29.70 -17.16
N THR A 860 35.60 -30.56 -17.42
CA THR A 860 34.58 -30.31 -18.42
C THR A 860 33.22 -30.57 -17.81
N ASP A 861 32.40 -29.52 -17.75
CA ASP A 861 31.01 -29.61 -17.35
C ASP A 861 30.12 -29.81 -18.58
N SER A 862 29.13 -30.68 -18.43
CA SER A 862 28.14 -30.93 -19.48
C SER A 862 26.76 -31.06 -18.85
N ASN A 863 25.85 -30.19 -19.26
CA ASN A 863 24.45 -30.23 -18.87
C ASN A 863 23.56 -30.48 -20.09
N SER A 864 22.46 -31.18 -19.87
CA SER A 864 21.46 -31.44 -20.92
C SER A 864 20.06 -31.29 -20.37
N LEU A 865 19.18 -30.68 -21.16
CA LEU A 865 17.78 -30.47 -20.84
C LEU A 865 16.93 -31.03 -21.98
N LEU A 866 16.05 -31.98 -21.65
CA LEU A 866 14.97 -32.43 -22.52
C LEU A 866 13.67 -31.83 -21.99
N PHE A 867 12.86 -31.22 -22.85
CA PHE A 867 11.62 -30.59 -22.40
C PHE A 867 10.48 -30.78 -23.39
N ILE A 868 9.27 -30.83 -22.84
CA ILE A 868 8.01 -30.71 -23.57
C ILE A 868 7.16 -29.71 -22.78
N ARG A 869 6.77 -28.61 -23.42
CA ARG A 869 5.94 -27.56 -22.83
C ARG A 869 4.73 -27.30 -23.73
N ILE A 870 3.56 -27.13 -23.15
CA ILE A 870 2.33 -26.82 -23.88
C ILE A 870 1.71 -25.57 -23.25
N PHE A 871 1.52 -24.54 -24.06
CA PHE A 871 0.89 -23.28 -23.68
C PHE A 871 -0.49 -23.20 -24.30
N ALA A 872 -1.48 -22.68 -23.57
CA ALA A 872 -2.84 -22.48 -24.03
C ALA A 872 -3.26 -21.02 -23.80
N GLY A 873 -3.65 -20.31 -24.85
CA GLY A 873 -4.20 -18.95 -24.78
C GLY A 873 -5.60 -18.87 -25.37
N LEU A 874 -6.45 -17.97 -24.87
CA LEU A 874 -7.75 -17.71 -25.49
C LEU A 874 -7.55 -17.21 -26.92
N GLN A 875 -8.28 -17.78 -27.86
CA GLN A 875 -8.25 -17.35 -29.25
C GLN A 875 -8.90 -15.96 -29.35
N ARG A 876 -8.09 -14.91 -29.55
CA ARG A 876 -8.57 -13.55 -29.82
C ARG A 876 -9.19 -13.43 -31.20
#